data_AF-A0A1G2CTF1-F1
#
_entry.id   AF-A0A1G2CTF1-F1
#
_cell.length_a   1.000
_cell.length_b   1.000
_cell.length_c   1.000
_cell.angle_alpha   90.00
_cell.angle_beta   90.00
_cell.angle_gamma   90.00
#
_symmetry.space_group_name_H-M   'P 1'
#
loop_
_entity.id
_entity.type
_entity.pdbx_description
1 polymer ?
#
loop_
_entity_poly.entity_id
_entity_poly.type
_entity_poly.pdbx_seq_one_letter_code
_entity_poly.pdbx_strand_id
1 'polypeptide(L)'
;MNKFLQQNLLPISVFITGACVLIIEIVAVRVLSPHYGNTIFTVSSVISVILAALSIGYYVGGKFADRHPSLQWFFGIILISGLLVLVFHFFSLVILPILSISLSLTSGPLISSLLLFLVPALLLGTLSPYAIKLQSLQVPEQGVGSVSGKIFFWSTLGSIIGSLLAGFVLIPNFGINHIFIATGGALFFLGFIPLTVFYFNKKTLTQSLFAVVILTLGIVFAVQQTKGDVLYSKDGIYEKITIYDGVFGGRPTRFFKQDRSGSGAMFLDSDDPTNLVYEYTKYYALYKAFKPDVQNALVIGGGAYSIPKAILSELPNATVDVSEIEPSLFGLAKEYFGVKDNSNLYNYTEDGRRLLRDSNKKYDLIFSDVYYSLFSIPAHFTTQEFFTIAKEKLSDSGVFIANLIGDLSRQQPSLIFSEIKTFQSVFPNSYFFAVETPKKTGSQNIIFVGYNSNKKINLSVTSILQNKNPIISSLRNKIINLERFDLSPYPILTDDYSPVEYLTAKVLQRTFREKPFIDGNEMLAVIGQQLSYGPRHMSTSGHESVQKFLVSEMKEQTNKVITQSWSYAGTDGNTHKLTNIIGRLYPMQARRIILATHYDSKRLADKDRSHNDQPVPGANDSASGVAVLVELARILGSSHVIPSVGIDIVFFDGEEGDINQDGDYSNWKPLGSGYFAERLSELYGSKKPVSALVIDMVCDKDLRIYKEQSSVQNARAQVDSFWNIAKKVDNQIFQDKVKQSIQDDHTPLNQAGIPSFLLIDFEYPPYHTTGDTLDKCSAKSLETVARAVFEYVYSTH
;
A
#
# COMPACT_ATOMS: atom_id res chain seq x y z
N MET A 1 -58.48 -22.35 -17.14
CA MET A 1 -57.37 -21.42 -16.82
C MET A 1 -57.36 -20.31 -17.85
N ASN A 2 -57.49 -19.05 -17.43
CA ASN A 2 -57.77 -17.90 -18.32
C ASN A 2 -56.73 -17.75 -19.45
N LYS A 3 -57.18 -17.45 -20.68
CA LYS A 3 -56.32 -17.08 -21.85
C LYS A 3 -55.24 -16.06 -21.48
N PHE A 4 -55.55 -15.18 -20.51
CA PHE A 4 -54.64 -14.20 -19.93
C PHE A 4 -53.39 -14.82 -19.26
N LEU A 5 -53.54 -15.92 -18.51
CA LEU A 5 -52.42 -16.59 -17.85
C LEU A 5 -51.50 -17.27 -18.87
N GLN A 6 -52.04 -17.89 -19.92
CA GLN A 6 -51.21 -18.52 -20.95
C GLN A 6 -50.40 -17.50 -21.77
N GLN A 7 -50.94 -16.31 -22.03
CA GLN A 7 -50.27 -15.29 -22.84
C GLN A 7 -49.27 -14.41 -22.08
N ASN A 8 -49.39 -14.32 -20.75
CA ASN A 8 -48.56 -13.43 -19.92
C ASN A 8 -47.60 -14.17 -18.98
N LEU A 9 -47.69 -15.50 -18.88
CA LEU A 9 -46.82 -16.29 -17.99
C LEU A 9 -45.34 -16.15 -18.32
N LEU A 10 -44.96 -16.20 -19.61
CA LEU A 10 -43.57 -16.04 -20.03
C LEU A 10 -43.06 -14.62 -19.78
N PRO A 11 -43.75 -13.54 -20.21
CA PRO A 11 -43.43 -12.16 -19.83
C PRO A 11 -43.24 -11.91 -18.33
N ILE A 12 -44.15 -12.41 -17.50
CA ILE A 12 -44.06 -12.24 -16.03
C ILE A 12 -42.86 -13.01 -15.48
N SER A 13 -42.61 -14.23 -15.98
CA SER A 13 -41.47 -15.04 -15.53
C SER A 13 -40.15 -14.35 -15.85
N VAL A 14 -39.98 -13.85 -17.08
CA VAL A 14 -38.75 -13.16 -17.48
C VAL A 14 -38.57 -11.82 -16.75
N PHE A 15 -39.66 -11.14 -16.40
CA PHE A 15 -39.61 -9.94 -15.55
C PHE A 15 -39.05 -10.27 -14.16
N ILE A 16 -39.59 -11.30 -13.49
CA ILE A 16 -39.15 -11.68 -12.15
C ILE A 16 -37.70 -12.21 -12.19
N THR A 17 -37.36 -13.05 -13.17
CA THR A 17 -35.99 -13.58 -13.29
C THR A 17 -35.01 -12.47 -13.63
N GLY A 18 -35.38 -11.52 -14.50
CA GLY A 18 -34.59 -10.33 -14.80
C GLY A 18 -34.33 -9.47 -13.57
N ALA A 19 -35.34 -9.28 -12.72
CA ALA A 19 -35.17 -8.61 -11.43
C ALA A 19 -34.21 -9.37 -10.51
N CYS A 20 -34.37 -10.69 -10.40
CA CYS A 20 -33.53 -11.54 -9.55
C CYS A 20 -32.06 -11.54 -9.97
N VAL A 21 -31.77 -11.56 -11.28
CA VAL A 21 -30.38 -11.48 -11.80
C VAL A 21 -29.69 -10.21 -11.28
N LEU A 22 -30.34 -9.06 -11.41
CA LEU A 22 -29.75 -7.79 -10.98
C LEU A 22 -29.68 -7.65 -9.46
N ILE A 23 -30.64 -8.21 -8.71
CA ILE A 23 -30.55 -8.29 -7.26
C ILE A 23 -29.33 -9.14 -6.86
N ILE A 24 -29.14 -10.32 -7.47
CA ILE A 24 -28.00 -11.19 -7.20
C ILE A 24 -26.68 -10.48 -7.54
N GLU A 25 -26.60 -9.77 -8.68
CA GLU A 25 -25.41 -9.04 -9.09
C GLU A 25 -25.00 -7.95 -8.10
N ILE A 26 -25.94 -7.12 -7.65
CA ILE A 26 -25.66 -6.05 -6.68
C ILE A 26 -25.28 -6.64 -5.32
N VAL A 27 -25.97 -7.67 -4.86
CA VAL A 27 -25.74 -8.29 -3.56
C VAL A 27 -24.46 -9.15 -3.57
N ALA A 28 -24.04 -9.70 -4.72
CA ALA A 28 -22.79 -10.43 -4.88
C ALA A 28 -21.56 -9.58 -4.56
N VAL A 29 -21.56 -8.30 -4.96
CA VAL A 29 -20.51 -7.35 -4.57
C VAL A 29 -20.43 -7.26 -3.04
N ARG A 30 -21.58 -7.12 -2.38
CA ARG A 30 -21.70 -7.01 -0.92
C ARG A 30 -21.30 -8.30 -0.18
N VAL A 31 -21.47 -9.47 -0.78
CA VAL A 31 -20.98 -10.74 -0.21
C VAL A 31 -19.45 -10.81 -0.25
N LEU A 32 -18.81 -10.23 -1.26
CA LEU A 32 -17.36 -10.25 -1.39
C LEU A 32 -16.68 -9.12 -0.58
N SER A 33 -17.36 -7.99 -0.32
CA SER A 33 -16.76 -6.84 0.39
C SER A 33 -16.17 -7.19 1.77
N PRO A 34 -16.84 -7.98 2.65
CA PRO A 34 -16.25 -8.42 3.92
C PRO A 34 -15.00 -9.30 3.80
N HIS A 35 -14.66 -9.77 2.60
CA HIS A 35 -13.54 -10.65 2.32
C HIS A 35 -12.41 -9.97 1.53
N TYR A 36 -12.75 -9.09 0.59
CA TYR A 36 -11.78 -8.45 -0.29
C TYR A 36 -11.83 -6.92 -0.28
N GLY A 37 -12.76 -6.33 0.48
CA GLY A 37 -13.07 -4.90 0.46
C GLY A 37 -14.03 -4.53 -0.68
N ASN A 38 -14.71 -3.39 -0.51
CA ASN A 38 -15.50 -2.78 -1.57
C ASN A 38 -14.54 -2.00 -2.49
N THR A 39 -14.09 -2.62 -3.59
CA THR A 39 -13.08 -2.04 -4.50
C THR A 39 -13.52 -2.16 -5.96
N ILE A 40 -12.89 -1.39 -6.85
CA ILE A 40 -13.06 -1.52 -8.30
C ILE A 40 -12.74 -2.95 -8.77
N PHE A 41 -11.82 -3.66 -8.11
CA PHE A 41 -11.49 -5.04 -8.43
C PHE A 41 -12.65 -5.97 -8.10
N THR A 42 -13.30 -5.78 -6.94
CA THR A 42 -14.47 -6.55 -6.53
C THR A 42 -15.66 -6.31 -7.48
N VAL A 43 -15.98 -5.04 -7.75
CA VAL A 43 -17.11 -4.67 -8.62
C VAL A 43 -16.88 -5.15 -10.05
N SER A 44 -15.71 -4.87 -10.62
CA SER A 44 -15.38 -5.28 -12.00
C SER A 44 -15.36 -6.79 -12.17
N SER A 45 -14.91 -7.54 -11.15
CA SER A 45 -14.91 -9.00 -11.16
C SER A 45 -16.32 -9.58 -11.21
N VAL A 46 -17.21 -9.11 -10.33
CA VAL A 46 -18.60 -9.60 -10.27
C VAL A 46 -19.32 -9.33 -11.59
N ILE A 47 -19.26 -8.08 -12.08
CA ILE A 47 -19.88 -7.68 -13.35
C ILE A 47 -19.34 -8.52 -14.50
N SER A 48 -18.01 -8.65 -14.61
CA SER A 48 -17.39 -9.40 -15.71
C SER A 48 -17.79 -10.87 -15.72
N VAL A 49 -17.82 -11.51 -14.55
CA VAL A 49 -18.21 -12.93 -14.44
C VAL A 49 -19.69 -13.11 -14.75
N ILE A 50 -20.57 -12.26 -14.21
CA ILE A 50 -22.01 -12.37 -14.44
C ILE A 50 -22.34 -12.09 -15.91
N LEU A 51 -21.77 -11.06 -16.54
CA LEU A 51 -21.98 -10.79 -17.96
C LEU A 51 -21.44 -11.90 -18.87
N ALA A 52 -20.27 -12.47 -18.56
CA ALA A 52 -19.74 -13.62 -19.28
C ALA A 52 -20.64 -14.84 -19.13
N ALA A 53 -21.11 -15.12 -17.91
CA ALA A 53 -22.04 -16.20 -17.63
C ALA A 53 -23.35 -16.04 -18.41
N LEU A 54 -23.94 -14.84 -18.38
CA LEU A 54 -25.17 -14.51 -19.10
C LEU A 54 -24.96 -14.66 -20.62
N SER A 55 -23.84 -14.19 -21.17
CA SER A 55 -23.53 -14.33 -22.59
C SER A 55 -23.44 -15.78 -23.05
N ILE A 56 -22.75 -16.63 -22.27
CA ILE A 56 -22.70 -18.08 -22.51
C ILE A 56 -24.11 -18.68 -22.36
N GLY A 57 -24.85 -18.25 -21.33
CA GLY A 57 -26.23 -18.64 -21.09
C GLY A 57 -27.17 -18.30 -22.25
N TYR A 58 -27.05 -17.12 -22.85
CA TYR A 58 -27.85 -16.71 -24.01
C TYR A 58 -27.61 -17.65 -25.20
N TYR A 59 -26.34 -17.95 -25.48
CA TYR A 59 -25.95 -18.83 -26.58
C TYR A 59 -26.42 -20.28 -26.37
N VAL A 60 -26.13 -20.84 -25.20
CA VAL A 60 -26.50 -22.22 -24.84
C VAL A 60 -28.01 -22.36 -24.73
N GLY A 61 -28.67 -21.39 -24.10
CA GLY A 61 -30.12 -21.34 -23.93
C GLY A 61 -30.87 -21.30 -25.24
N GLY A 62 -30.41 -20.51 -26.22
CA GLY A 62 -31.00 -20.48 -27.56
C GLY A 62 -30.91 -21.83 -28.28
N LYS A 63 -29.71 -22.44 -28.29
CA LYS A 63 -29.51 -23.78 -28.86
C LYS A 63 -30.34 -24.84 -28.17
N PHE A 64 -30.45 -24.78 -26.85
CA PHE A 64 -31.20 -25.73 -26.05
C PHE A 64 -32.71 -25.57 -26.29
N ALA A 65 -33.20 -24.33 -26.38
CA ALA A 65 -34.59 -24.03 -26.68
C ALA A 65 -35.00 -24.52 -28.07
N ASP A 66 -34.11 -24.43 -29.07
CA ASP A 66 -34.39 -24.95 -30.41
C ASP A 66 -34.53 -26.48 -30.44
N ARG A 67 -33.74 -27.20 -29.64
CA ARG A 67 -33.76 -28.67 -29.58
C ARG A 67 -34.91 -29.22 -28.74
N HIS A 68 -35.21 -28.58 -27.63
CA HIS A 68 -36.17 -29.09 -26.64
C HIS A 68 -37.12 -28.01 -26.15
N PRO A 69 -37.97 -27.39 -26.99
CA PRO A 69 -38.85 -26.30 -26.56
C PRO A 69 -39.98 -26.84 -25.67
N SER A 70 -39.84 -26.77 -24.35
CA SER A 70 -40.90 -27.15 -23.41
C SER A 70 -40.98 -26.23 -22.19
N LEU A 71 -42.21 -26.00 -21.71
CA LEU A 71 -42.43 -25.25 -20.47
C LEU A 71 -41.83 -25.98 -19.26
N GLN A 72 -41.76 -27.32 -19.29
CA GLN A 72 -41.13 -28.12 -18.24
C GLN A 72 -39.65 -27.79 -18.08
N TRP A 73 -38.90 -27.68 -19.18
CA TRP A 73 -37.49 -27.30 -19.13
C TRP A 73 -37.30 -25.84 -18.72
N PHE A 74 -38.12 -24.91 -19.24
CA PHE A 74 -38.07 -23.50 -18.85
C PHE A 74 -38.21 -23.31 -17.33
N PHE A 75 -39.28 -23.85 -16.74
CA PHE A 75 -39.49 -23.74 -15.29
C PHE A 75 -38.54 -24.61 -14.47
N GLY A 76 -38.05 -25.73 -15.04
CA GLY A 76 -37.01 -26.55 -14.43
C GLY A 76 -35.69 -25.80 -14.28
N ILE A 77 -35.28 -25.03 -15.29
CA ILE A 77 -34.08 -24.19 -15.22
C ILE A 77 -34.25 -23.10 -14.16
N ILE A 78 -35.42 -22.45 -14.08
CA ILE A 78 -35.72 -21.44 -13.05
C ILE A 78 -35.61 -22.05 -11.64
N LEU A 79 -36.21 -23.23 -11.44
CA LEU A 79 -36.16 -23.97 -10.18
C LEU A 79 -34.71 -24.28 -9.75
N ILE A 80 -33.92 -24.86 -10.66
CA ILE A 80 -32.52 -25.23 -10.41
C ILE A 80 -31.68 -23.98 -10.14
N SER A 81 -31.92 -22.90 -10.86
CA SER A 81 -31.23 -21.62 -10.63
C SER A 81 -31.49 -21.10 -9.22
N GLY A 82 -32.76 -21.09 -8.76
CA GLY A 82 -33.10 -20.71 -7.39
C GLY A 82 -32.43 -21.58 -6.33
N LEU A 83 -32.39 -22.90 -6.55
CA LEU A 83 -31.71 -23.83 -5.64
C LEU A 83 -30.19 -23.60 -5.61
N LEU A 84 -29.55 -23.38 -6.76
CA LEU A 84 -28.12 -23.10 -6.82
C LEU A 84 -27.77 -21.77 -6.15
N VAL A 85 -28.57 -20.72 -6.32
CA VAL A 85 -28.37 -19.45 -5.60
C VAL A 85 -28.36 -19.67 -4.09
N LEU A 86 -29.27 -20.49 -3.56
CA LEU A 86 -29.29 -20.85 -2.15
C LEU A 86 -28.05 -21.67 -1.76
N VAL A 87 -27.72 -22.71 -2.52
CA VAL A 87 -26.54 -23.57 -2.24
C VAL A 87 -25.25 -22.77 -2.24
N PHE A 88 -25.02 -21.93 -3.25
CA PHE A 88 -23.82 -21.11 -3.34
C PHE A 88 -23.75 -20.04 -2.26
N HIS A 89 -24.89 -19.54 -1.78
CA HIS A 89 -24.92 -18.68 -0.60
C HIS A 89 -24.35 -19.42 0.63
N PHE A 90 -24.81 -20.63 0.94
CA PHE A 90 -24.25 -21.40 2.06
C PHE A 90 -22.78 -21.77 1.84
N PHE A 91 -22.43 -22.16 0.62
CA PHE A 91 -21.06 -22.47 0.24
C PHE A 91 -20.13 -21.27 0.44
N SER A 92 -20.61 -20.06 0.14
CA SER A 92 -19.86 -18.82 0.32
C SER A 92 -19.48 -18.54 1.78
N LEU A 93 -20.34 -18.91 2.73
CA LEU A 93 -20.08 -18.73 4.17
C LEU A 93 -18.89 -19.56 4.66
N VAL A 94 -18.62 -20.71 4.02
CA VAL A 94 -17.51 -21.60 4.38
C VAL A 94 -16.25 -21.27 3.60
N ILE A 95 -16.38 -21.00 2.30
CA ILE A 95 -15.24 -20.90 1.40
C ILE A 95 -14.62 -19.51 1.34
N LEU A 96 -15.42 -18.45 1.43
CA LEU A 96 -14.87 -17.10 1.35
C LEU A 96 -13.88 -16.80 2.47
N PRO A 97 -14.09 -17.20 3.75
CA PRO A 97 -13.05 -17.06 4.78
C PRO A 97 -11.72 -17.69 4.36
N ILE A 98 -11.74 -18.91 3.79
CA ILE A 98 -10.56 -19.66 3.37
C ILE A 98 -9.86 -18.97 2.18
N LEU A 99 -10.61 -18.70 1.11
CA LEU A 99 -10.06 -18.06 -0.10
C LEU A 99 -9.53 -16.65 0.18
N SER A 100 -10.14 -15.94 1.12
CA SER A 100 -9.76 -14.57 1.47
C SER A 100 -8.44 -14.47 2.25
N ILE A 101 -7.89 -15.60 2.72
CA ILE A 101 -6.56 -15.68 3.34
C ILE A 101 -5.51 -16.07 2.28
N SER A 102 -5.88 -16.95 1.34
CA SER A 102 -4.94 -17.51 0.37
C SER A 102 -4.77 -16.68 -0.90
N LEU A 103 -5.76 -15.85 -1.27
CA LEU A 103 -5.75 -15.07 -2.52
C LEU A 103 -5.48 -13.59 -2.26
N SER A 104 -4.89 -12.90 -3.26
CA SER A 104 -4.66 -11.46 -3.19
C SER A 104 -5.97 -10.67 -3.31
N LEU A 105 -5.95 -9.41 -2.89
CA LEU A 105 -7.10 -8.50 -3.02
C LEU A 105 -7.45 -8.18 -4.49
N THR A 106 -6.53 -8.43 -5.43
CA THR A 106 -6.74 -8.16 -6.86
C THR A 106 -7.30 -9.35 -7.63
N SER A 107 -6.78 -10.57 -7.42
CA SER A 107 -7.25 -11.77 -8.12
C SER A 107 -8.32 -12.54 -7.35
N GLY A 108 -8.34 -12.39 -6.03
CA GLY A 108 -9.28 -13.06 -5.12
C GLY A 108 -10.75 -12.83 -5.47
N PRO A 109 -11.20 -11.57 -5.72
CA PRO A 109 -12.58 -11.32 -6.13
C PRO A 109 -12.98 -12.00 -7.44
N LEU A 110 -12.09 -12.05 -8.42
CA LEU A 110 -12.34 -12.68 -9.72
C LEU A 110 -12.52 -14.19 -9.58
N ILE A 111 -11.58 -14.86 -8.88
CA ILE A 111 -11.63 -16.31 -8.64
C ILE A 111 -12.87 -16.67 -7.80
N SER A 112 -13.16 -15.90 -6.76
CA SER A 112 -14.34 -16.12 -5.92
C SER A 112 -15.63 -15.92 -6.68
N SER A 113 -15.70 -14.90 -7.54
CA SER A 113 -16.88 -14.64 -8.38
C SER A 113 -17.11 -15.77 -9.38
N LEU A 114 -16.04 -16.28 -10.01
CA LEU A 114 -16.11 -17.43 -10.92
C LEU A 114 -16.67 -18.68 -10.21
N LEU A 115 -16.21 -18.93 -8.99
CA LEU A 115 -16.65 -20.11 -8.22
C LEU A 115 -18.10 -20.00 -7.74
N LEU A 116 -18.55 -18.81 -7.35
CA LEU A 116 -19.85 -18.64 -6.68
C LEU A 116 -20.99 -18.24 -7.62
N PHE A 117 -20.71 -17.43 -8.65
CA PHE A 117 -21.75 -16.76 -9.44
C PHE A 117 -21.85 -17.22 -10.89
N LEU A 118 -20.80 -17.86 -11.44
CA LEU A 118 -20.78 -18.30 -12.85
C LEU A 118 -21.94 -19.24 -13.19
N VAL A 119 -22.11 -20.32 -12.41
CA VAL A 119 -23.12 -21.36 -12.73
C VAL A 119 -24.55 -20.84 -12.57
N PRO A 120 -24.94 -20.19 -11.45
CA PRO A 120 -26.28 -19.64 -11.30
C PRO A 120 -26.61 -18.60 -12.37
N ALA A 121 -25.70 -17.67 -12.67
CA ALA A 121 -25.91 -16.64 -13.67
C ALA A 121 -26.01 -17.21 -15.09
N LEU A 122 -25.23 -18.25 -15.42
CA LEU A 122 -25.30 -18.92 -16.72
C LEU A 122 -26.68 -19.53 -16.95
N LEU A 123 -27.23 -20.24 -15.95
CA LEU A 123 -28.57 -20.82 -16.05
C LEU A 123 -29.65 -19.75 -16.21
N LEU A 124 -29.59 -18.66 -15.43
CA LEU A 124 -30.52 -17.55 -15.57
C LEU A 124 -30.41 -16.88 -16.95
N GLY A 125 -29.21 -16.80 -17.52
CA GLY A 125 -28.97 -16.30 -18.87
C GLY A 125 -29.66 -17.13 -19.96
N THR A 126 -29.92 -18.43 -19.72
CA THR A 126 -30.63 -19.24 -20.73
C THR A 126 -32.10 -18.84 -20.92
N LEU A 127 -32.71 -18.15 -19.95
CA LEU A 127 -34.16 -17.99 -19.87
C LEU A 127 -34.74 -17.06 -20.93
N SER A 128 -34.06 -15.94 -21.25
CA SER A 128 -34.55 -14.99 -22.25
C SER A 128 -34.69 -15.59 -23.66
N PRO A 129 -33.64 -16.20 -24.28
CA PRO A 129 -33.80 -16.84 -25.59
C PRO A 129 -34.77 -18.03 -25.54
N TYR A 130 -34.83 -18.74 -24.41
CA TYR A 130 -35.76 -19.85 -24.24
C TYR A 130 -37.22 -19.37 -24.22
N ALA A 131 -37.52 -18.28 -23.51
CA ALA A 131 -38.84 -17.65 -23.51
C ALA A 131 -39.23 -17.12 -24.90
N ILE A 132 -38.28 -16.55 -25.65
CA ILE A 132 -38.50 -16.12 -27.05
C ILE A 132 -38.91 -17.31 -27.93
N LYS A 133 -38.22 -18.44 -27.81
CA LYS A 133 -38.57 -19.65 -28.56
C LYS A 133 -39.95 -20.18 -28.19
N LEU A 134 -40.27 -20.29 -26.90
CA LEU A 134 -41.59 -20.75 -26.46
C LEU A 134 -42.71 -19.81 -26.89
N GLN A 135 -42.52 -18.50 -26.75
CA GLN A 135 -43.52 -17.49 -27.10
C GLN A 135 -43.75 -17.44 -28.63
N SER A 136 -42.69 -17.63 -29.44
CA SER A 136 -42.83 -17.66 -30.91
C SER A 136 -43.59 -18.89 -31.41
N LEU A 137 -43.50 -20.03 -30.69
CA LEU A 137 -44.33 -21.20 -30.96
C LEU A 137 -45.79 -21.00 -30.51
N GLN A 138 -46.04 -20.23 -29.45
CA GLN A 138 -47.39 -19.95 -28.96
C GLN A 138 -48.13 -18.91 -29.81
N VAL A 139 -47.42 -17.96 -30.42
CA VAL A 139 -48.01 -16.89 -31.24
C VAL A 139 -47.25 -16.73 -32.57
N PRO A 140 -47.37 -17.69 -33.51
CA PRO A 140 -46.60 -17.70 -34.76
C PRO A 140 -46.84 -16.46 -35.63
N GLU A 141 -48.03 -15.85 -35.53
CA GLU A 141 -48.48 -14.73 -36.36
C GLU A 141 -47.79 -13.39 -36.01
N GLN A 142 -47.22 -13.23 -34.81
CA GLN A 142 -46.63 -11.95 -34.36
C GLN A 142 -45.21 -11.69 -34.90
N GLY A 143 -44.57 -12.70 -35.51
CA GLY A 143 -43.19 -12.61 -36.00
C GLY A 143 -42.15 -12.63 -34.87
N VAL A 144 -41.00 -13.27 -35.13
CA VAL A 144 -39.95 -13.48 -34.12
C VAL A 144 -39.38 -12.16 -33.59
N GLY A 145 -39.31 -11.12 -34.42
CA GLY A 145 -38.84 -9.79 -34.00
C GLY A 145 -39.70 -9.14 -32.91
N SER A 146 -41.04 -9.17 -33.06
CA SER A 146 -41.97 -8.62 -32.08
C SER A 146 -41.95 -9.41 -30.77
N VAL A 147 -41.92 -10.74 -30.87
CA VAL A 147 -41.82 -11.63 -29.70
C VAL A 147 -40.53 -11.39 -28.92
N SER A 148 -39.40 -11.32 -29.64
CA SER A 148 -38.09 -11.01 -29.07
C SER A 148 -38.11 -9.66 -28.36
N GLY A 149 -38.61 -8.61 -29.02
CA GLY A 149 -38.75 -7.27 -28.45
C GLY A 149 -39.59 -7.24 -27.17
N LYS A 150 -40.74 -7.94 -27.15
CA LYS A 150 -41.59 -8.02 -25.95
C LYS A 150 -40.91 -8.73 -24.79
N ILE A 151 -40.21 -9.84 -25.03
CA ILE A 151 -39.50 -10.57 -23.97
C ILE A 151 -38.34 -9.74 -23.41
N PHE A 152 -37.53 -9.12 -24.28
CA PHE A 152 -36.46 -8.23 -23.83
C PHE A 152 -37.00 -7.03 -23.06
N PHE A 153 -38.11 -6.42 -23.48
CA PHE A 153 -38.74 -5.33 -22.73
C PHE A 153 -39.06 -5.73 -21.28
N TRP A 154 -39.76 -6.85 -21.08
CA TRP A 154 -40.14 -7.29 -19.73
C TRP A 154 -38.95 -7.73 -18.89
N SER A 155 -37.97 -8.41 -19.51
CA SER A 155 -36.72 -8.78 -18.84
C SER A 155 -35.97 -7.55 -18.36
N THR A 156 -35.74 -6.57 -19.24
CA THR A 156 -35.01 -5.34 -18.93
C THR A 156 -35.75 -4.49 -17.91
N LEU A 157 -37.08 -4.35 -18.01
CA LEU A 157 -37.88 -3.64 -17.01
C LEU A 157 -37.78 -4.31 -15.63
N GLY A 158 -37.83 -5.64 -15.61
CA GLY A 158 -37.61 -6.42 -14.40
C GLY A 158 -36.23 -6.15 -13.80
N SER A 159 -35.19 -6.19 -14.61
CA SER A 159 -33.81 -5.87 -14.21
C SER A 159 -33.65 -4.46 -13.65
N ILE A 160 -34.27 -3.45 -14.26
CA ILE A 160 -34.28 -2.06 -13.75
C ILE A 160 -34.97 -1.99 -12.38
N ILE A 161 -36.13 -2.62 -12.22
CA ILE A 161 -36.84 -2.62 -10.94
C ILE A 161 -36.04 -3.41 -9.89
N GLY A 162 -35.45 -4.54 -10.27
CA GLY A 162 -34.60 -5.35 -9.40
C GLY A 162 -33.38 -4.59 -8.90
N SER A 163 -32.70 -3.83 -9.78
CA SER A 163 -31.53 -3.05 -9.39
C SER A 163 -31.87 -1.90 -8.45
N LEU A 164 -32.95 -1.16 -8.73
CA LEU A 164 -33.46 -0.11 -7.86
C LEU A 164 -33.93 -0.68 -6.51
N LEU A 165 -34.66 -1.79 -6.54
CA LEU A 165 -35.16 -2.45 -5.33
C LEU A 165 -33.99 -2.94 -4.47
N ALA A 166 -32.97 -3.56 -5.07
CA ALA A 166 -31.77 -4.01 -4.36
C ALA A 166 -31.06 -2.85 -3.65
N GLY A 167 -30.70 -1.80 -4.39
CA GLY A 167 -29.88 -0.70 -3.88
C GLY A 167 -30.60 0.22 -2.90
N PHE A 168 -31.87 0.57 -3.18
CA PHE A 168 -32.58 1.60 -2.41
C PHE A 168 -33.52 1.04 -1.33
N VAL A 169 -33.93 -0.23 -1.43
CA VAL A 169 -34.94 -0.80 -0.51
C VAL A 169 -34.42 -2.04 0.20
N LEU A 170 -33.87 -3.03 -0.52
CA LEU A 170 -33.52 -4.30 0.09
C LEU A 170 -32.28 -4.18 0.98
N ILE A 171 -31.17 -3.67 0.45
CA ILE A 171 -29.90 -3.56 1.21
C ILE A 171 -30.03 -2.66 2.45
N PRO A 172 -30.68 -1.48 2.40
CA PRO A 172 -30.80 -0.64 3.59
C PRO A 172 -31.70 -1.22 4.70
N ASN A 173 -32.68 -2.07 4.34
CA ASN A 173 -33.70 -2.54 5.30
C ASN A 173 -33.53 -4.01 5.71
N PHE A 174 -32.86 -4.83 4.91
CA PHE A 174 -32.70 -6.26 5.12
C PHE A 174 -31.23 -6.67 5.01
N GLY A 175 -30.80 -7.60 5.87
CA GLY A 175 -29.44 -8.15 5.79
C GLY A 175 -29.22 -8.95 4.51
N ILE A 176 -27.98 -8.96 4.02
CA ILE A 176 -27.56 -9.59 2.76
C ILE A 176 -28.04 -11.04 2.64
N ASN A 177 -27.93 -11.80 3.74
CA ASN A 177 -28.37 -13.20 3.81
C ASN A 177 -29.88 -13.35 3.51
N HIS A 178 -30.71 -12.45 4.05
CA HIS A 178 -32.16 -12.49 3.84
C HIS A 178 -32.51 -12.18 2.38
N ILE A 179 -31.78 -11.27 1.75
CA ILE A 179 -31.98 -10.92 0.33
C ILE A 179 -31.64 -12.11 -0.57
N PHE A 180 -30.52 -12.78 -0.32
CA PHE A 180 -30.13 -13.99 -1.06
C PHE A 180 -31.14 -15.13 -0.89
N ILE A 181 -31.60 -15.38 0.35
CA ILE A 181 -32.60 -16.40 0.65
C ILE A 181 -33.94 -16.07 -0.02
N ALA A 182 -34.39 -14.81 0.06
CA ALA A 182 -35.64 -14.37 -0.55
C ALA A 182 -35.59 -14.46 -2.08
N THR A 183 -34.46 -14.07 -2.70
CA THR A 183 -34.28 -14.11 -4.15
C THR A 183 -34.19 -15.54 -4.67
N GLY A 184 -33.40 -16.39 -4.01
CA GLY A 184 -33.32 -17.82 -4.33
C GLY A 184 -34.67 -18.52 -4.13
N GLY A 185 -35.39 -18.17 -3.06
CA GLY A 185 -36.75 -18.64 -2.79
C GLY A 185 -37.76 -18.19 -3.84
N ALA A 186 -37.73 -16.92 -4.26
CA ALA A 186 -38.60 -16.39 -5.31
C ALA A 186 -38.40 -17.14 -6.63
N LEU A 187 -37.14 -17.37 -7.04
CA LEU A 187 -36.81 -18.19 -8.21
C LEU A 187 -37.27 -19.64 -8.03
N PHE A 188 -37.02 -20.23 -6.86
CA PHE A 188 -37.44 -21.59 -6.56
C PHE A 188 -38.97 -21.74 -6.72
N PHE A 189 -39.76 -20.88 -6.08
CA PHE A 189 -41.22 -20.94 -6.17
C PHE A 189 -41.76 -20.60 -7.56
N LEU A 190 -41.11 -19.67 -8.29
CA LEU A 190 -41.46 -19.34 -9.66
C LEU A 190 -41.29 -20.54 -10.61
N GLY A 191 -40.28 -21.38 -10.39
CA GLY A 191 -40.13 -22.64 -11.11
C GLY A 191 -41.04 -23.76 -10.60
N PHE A 192 -41.18 -23.88 -9.28
CA PHE A 192 -41.88 -24.99 -8.63
C PHE A 192 -43.40 -24.96 -8.83
N ILE A 193 -44.03 -23.79 -8.71
CA ILE A 193 -45.50 -23.66 -8.78
C ILE A 193 -46.02 -24.09 -10.16
N PRO A 194 -45.49 -23.60 -11.30
CA PRO A 194 -45.92 -24.08 -12.60
C PRO A 194 -45.67 -25.58 -12.81
N LEU A 195 -44.50 -26.10 -12.41
CA LEU A 195 -44.19 -27.53 -12.55
C LEU A 195 -45.16 -28.42 -11.79
N THR A 196 -45.56 -28.02 -10.58
CA THR A 196 -46.52 -28.76 -9.76
C THR A 196 -47.95 -28.68 -10.29
N VAL A 197 -48.37 -27.52 -10.79
CA VAL A 197 -49.70 -27.34 -11.37
C VAL A 197 -49.85 -28.06 -12.72
N PHE A 198 -48.81 -28.11 -13.54
CA PHE A 198 -48.88 -28.64 -14.90
C PHE A 198 -48.41 -30.09 -15.07
N TYR A 199 -47.51 -30.60 -14.21
CA TYR A 199 -46.78 -31.85 -14.52
C TYR A 199 -46.64 -32.86 -13.37
N PHE A 200 -46.81 -32.49 -12.09
CA PHE A 200 -46.65 -33.44 -10.98
C PHE A 200 -47.96 -34.11 -10.54
N ASN A 201 -47.89 -35.42 -10.26
CA ASN A 201 -48.97 -36.20 -9.67
C ASN A 201 -49.00 -36.01 -8.14
N LYS A 202 -50.16 -36.20 -7.47
CA LYS A 202 -50.33 -35.89 -6.02
C LYS A 202 -49.29 -36.54 -5.08
N LYS A 203 -48.72 -37.70 -5.44
CA LYS A 203 -47.73 -38.44 -4.65
C LYS A 203 -46.31 -37.85 -4.74
N THR A 204 -45.91 -37.39 -5.94
CA THR A 204 -44.64 -36.68 -6.16
C THR A 204 -44.67 -35.27 -5.58
N LEU A 205 -45.85 -34.64 -5.54
CA LEU A 205 -46.06 -33.34 -4.87
C LEU A 205 -45.72 -33.39 -3.38
N THR A 206 -46.19 -34.42 -2.65
CA THR A 206 -45.90 -34.61 -1.22
C THR A 206 -44.43 -34.90 -0.94
N GLN A 207 -43.74 -35.63 -1.81
CA GLN A 207 -42.31 -35.93 -1.67
C GLN A 207 -41.43 -34.69 -1.92
N SER A 208 -41.77 -33.89 -2.94
CA SER A 208 -41.08 -32.63 -3.22
C SER A 208 -41.31 -31.59 -2.11
N LEU A 209 -42.51 -31.52 -1.53
CA LEU A 209 -42.78 -30.65 -0.38
C LEU A 209 -41.94 -31.04 0.84
N PHE A 210 -41.81 -32.34 1.09
CA PHE A 210 -41.00 -32.88 2.19
C PHE A 210 -39.50 -32.59 2.00
N ALA A 211 -38.98 -32.71 0.79
CA ALA A 211 -37.60 -32.35 0.45
C ALA A 211 -37.33 -30.84 0.65
N VAL A 212 -38.27 -29.99 0.28
CA VAL A 212 -38.19 -28.53 0.53
C VAL A 212 -38.18 -28.25 2.03
N VAL A 213 -39.04 -28.90 2.82
CA VAL A 213 -39.07 -28.72 4.28
C VAL A 213 -37.77 -29.18 4.93
N ILE A 214 -37.20 -30.32 4.51
CA ILE A 214 -35.91 -30.81 5.02
C ILE A 214 -34.76 -29.85 4.64
N LEU A 215 -34.73 -29.37 3.40
CA LEU A 215 -33.74 -28.39 2.96
C LEU A 215 -33.87 -27.10 3.78
N THR A 216 -35.09 -26.64 4.04
CA THR A 216 -35.37 -25.44 4.84
C THR A 216 -34.96 -25.63 6.30
N LEU A 217 -35.20 -26.80 6.89
CA LEU A 217 -34.78 -27.13 8.26
C LEU A 217 -33.25 -27.25 8.37
N GLY A 218 -32.58 -27.85 7.39
CA GLY A 218 -31.12 -27.91 7.33
C GLY A 218 -30.47 -26.53 7.23
N ILE A 219 -31.10 -25.62 6.47
CA ILE A 219 -30.72 -24.22 6.36
C ILE A 219 -30.86 -23.49 7.70
N VAL A 220 -32.00 -23.64 8.40
CA VAL A 220 -32.23 -23.01 9.70
C VAL A 220 -31.21 -23.50 10.74
N PHE A 221 -30.87 -24.79 10.72
CA PHE A 221 -29.89 -25.37 11.64
C PHE A 221 -28.45 -24.89 11.37
N ALA A 222 -28.06 -24.73 10.10
CA ALA A 222 -26.74 -24.21 9.73
C ALA A 222 -26.55 -22.74 10.14
N VAL A 223 -27.61 -21.92 10.08
CA VAL A 223 -27.57 -20.50 10.47
C VAL A 223 -27.40 -20.31 11.99
N GLN A 224 -27.81 -21.27 12.82
CA GLN A 224 -27.70 -21.16 14.28
C GLN A 224 -26.28 -21.37 14.83
N GLN A 225 -25.35 -21.95 14.07
CA GLN A 225 -24.01 -22.31 14.59
C GLN A 225 -22.95 -21.20 14.55
N THR A 226 -23.20 -20.02 14.00
CA THR A 226 -22.19 -18.96 13.85
C THR A 226 -22.31 -17.85 14.90
N LYS A 227 -22.41 -18.17 16.19
CA LYS A 227 -22.26 -17.20 17.29
C LYS A 227 -20.91 -17.39 17.97
N GLY A 228 -19.89 -16.68 17.48
CA GLY A 228 -18.69 -16.37 18.26
C GLY A 228 -18.90 -15.12 19.13
N ASP A 229 -17.87 -14.70 19.86
CA ASP A 229 -17.82 -13.55 20.81
C ASP A 229 -18.01 -12.17 20.15
N VAL A 230 -19.04 -12.03 19.32
CA VAL A 230 -19.41 -10.81 18.60
C VAL A 230 -20.60 -10.17 19.31
N LEU A 231 -20.42 -8.95 19.81
CA LEU A 231 -21.45 -8.19 20.52
C LEU A 231 -22.51 -7.63 19.58
N TYR A 232 -22.08 -7.16 18.41
CA TYR A 232 -22.95 -6.59 17.39
C TYR A 232 -22.41 -6.93 16.00
N SER A 233 -23.27 -7.41 15.10
CA SER A 233 -22.92 -7.59 13.69
C SER A 233 -24.14 -7.35 12.82
N LYS A 234 -24.06 -6.34 11.95
CA LYS A 234 -25.14 -5.99 11.01
C LYS A 234 -24.56 -5.34 9.77
N ASP A 235 -25.20 -5.56 8.63
CA ASP A 235 -24.90 -4.83 7.40
C ASP A 235 -25.33 -3.36 7.57
N GLY A 236 -24.38 -2.43 7.41
CA GLY A 236 -24.64 -0.99 7.30
C GLY A 236 -24.96 -0.60 5.85
N ILE A 237 -25.13 0.70 5.59
CA ILE A 237 -25.41 1.18 4.22
C ILE A 237 -24.18 0.99 3.34
N TYR A 238 -22.99 1.27 3.89
CA TYR A 238 -21.74 1.26 3.13
C TYR A 238 -20.90 0.01 3.39
N GLU A 239 -20.89 -0.52 4.60
CA GLU A 239 -20.02 -1.63 5.01
C GLU A 239 -20.70 -2.46 6.11
N LYS A 240 -20.24 -3.70 6.30
CA LYS A 240 -20.68 -4.52 7.43
C LYS A 240 -20.02 -4.06 8.71
N ILE A 241 -20.83 -3.72 9.71
CA ILE A 241 -20.37 -3.28 11.03
C ILE A 241 -20.27 -4.49 11.95
N THR A 242 -19.11 -4.65 12.59
CA THR A 242 -18.88 -5.69 13.60
C THR A 242 -18.22 -5.09 14.85
N ILE A 243 -18.76 -5.39 16.02
CA ILE A 243 -18.22 -5.02 17.32
C ILE A 243 -18.02 -6.30 18.12
N TYR A 244 -16.82 -6.46 18.68
CA TYR A 244 -16.46 -7.64 19.45
C TYR A 244 -15.43 -7.27 20.51
N ASP A 245 -15.38 -8.07 21.58
CA ASP A 245 -14.40 -7.91 22.65
C ASP A 245 -13.21 -8.84 22.43
N GLY A 246 -12.03 -8.39 22.81
CA GLY A 246 -10.78 -9.13 22.70
C GLY A 246 -9.69 -8.52 23.58
N VAL A 247 -8.42 -8.74 23.21
CA VAL A 247 -7.27 -8.26 23.98
C VAL A 247 -6.30 -7.52 23.06
N PHE A 248 -5.87 -6.32 23.46
CA PHE A 248 -4.83 -5.54 22.78
C PHE A 248 -3.76 -5.13 23.79
N GLY A 249 -2.49 -5.44 23.52
CA GLY A 249 -1.39 -5.11 24.43
C GLY A 249 -1.56 -5.67 25.85
N GLY A 250 -2.20 -6.84 25.99
CA GLY A 250 -2.50 -7.46 27.28
C GLY A 250 -3.69 -6.87 28.05
N ARG A 251 -4.41 -5.89 27.48
CA ARG A 251 -5.57 -5.24 28.11
C ARG A 251 -6.89 -5.61 27.41
N PRO A 252 -7.99 -5.78 28.17
CA PRO A 252 -9.30 -6.04 27.59
C PRO A 252 -9.74 -4.85 26.72
N THR A 253 -10.10 -5.15 25.47
CA THR A 253 -10.31 -4.13 24.43
C THR A 253 -11.54 -4.48 23.61
N ARG A 254 -12.41 -3.51 23.37
CA ARG A 254 -13.50 -3.60 22.41
C ARG A 254 -13.07 -3.05 21.07
N PHE A 255 -13.28 -3.82 20.02
CA PHE A 255 -12.91 -3.47 18.66
C PHE A 255 -14.13 -3.09 17.83
N PHE A 256 -13.96 -2.10 16.96
CA PHE A 256 -14.89 -1.72 15.90
C PHE A 256 -14.26 -2.09 14.56
N LYS A 257 -15.03 -2.80 13.74
CA LYS A 257 -14.60 -3.25 12.42
C LYS A 257 -15.66 -2.94 11.38
N GLN A 258 -15.21 -2.38 10.25
CA GLN A 258 -16.00 -2.23 9.04
C GLN A 258 -15.45 -3.17 7.97
N ASP A 259 -16.24 -4.14 7.52
CA ASP A 259 -15.81 -5.23 6.65
C ASP A 259 -14.55 -5.96 7.19
N ARG A 260 -13.38 -5.67 6.59
CA ARG A 260 -12.07 -6.16 7.04
C ARG A 260 -11.22 -5.13 7.78
N SER A 261 -11.59 -3.86 7.74
CA SER A 261 -10.82 -2.76 8.32
C SER A 261 -11.09 -2.62 9.81
N GLY A 262 -10.04 -2.55 10.62
CA GLY A 262 -10.15 -2.12 12.02
C GLY A 262 -10.33 -0.61 12.05
N SER A 263 -11.53 -0.15 12.40
CA SER A 263 -11.93 1.26 12.30
C SER A 263 -11.94 1.99 13.64
N GLY A 264 -11.61 1.30 14.72
CA GLY A 264 -11.50 1.89 16.05
C GLY A 264 -11.46 0.85 17.15
N ALA A 265 -11.08 1.27 18.35
CA ALA A 265 -11.09 0.42 19.53
C ALA A 265 -11.16 1.26 20.81
N MET A 266 -11.62 0.64 21.90
CA MET A 266 -11.68 1.23 23.23
C MET A 266 -11.22 0.22 24.28
N PHE A 267 -10.37 0.64 25.20
CA PHE A 267 -10.03 -0.17 26.37
C PHE A 267 -11.23 -0.28 27.32
N LEU A 268 -11.49 -1.48 27.83
CA LEU A 268 -12.62 -1.75 28.73
C LEU A 268 -12.29 -1.53 30.20
N ASP A 269 -11.00 -1.39 30.52
CA ASP A 269 -10.46 -1.19 31.87
C ASP A 269 -10.17 0.29 32.19
N SER A 270 -10.66 1.23 31.37
CA SER A 270 -10.39 2.67 31.52
C SER A 270 -11.55 3.52 31.03
N ASP A 271 -12.05 4.42 31.89
CA ASP A 271 -13.07 5.42 31.54
C ASP A 271 -12.48 6.75 31.01
N ASP A 272 -11.16 6.92 31.06
CA ASP A 272 -10.46 8.11 30.54
C ASP A 272 -10.54 8.16 29.00
N PRO A 273 -11.23 9.17 28.41
CA PRO A 273 -11.35 9.30 26.96
C PRO A 273 -10.04 9.53 26.22
N THR A 274 -8.99 9.95 26.93
CA THR A 274 -7.65 10.19 26.37
C THR A 274 -6.79 8.93 26.34
N ASN A 275 -7.23 7.83 26.97
CA ASN A 275 -6.56 6.53 26.96
C ASN A 275 -6.88 5.76 25.67
N LEU A 276 -6.32 6.24 24.56
CA LEU A 276 -6.58 5.71 23.22
C LEU A 276 -5.80 4.42 22.94
N VAL A 277 -6.47 3.46 22.29
CA VAL A 277 -5.92 2.13 21.98
C VAL A 277 -4.80 2.20 20.94
N TYR A 278 -5.06 2.84 19.80
CA TYR A 278 -4.10 2.91 18.71
C TYR A 278 -3.19 4.13 18.83
N GLU A 279 -1.88 3.94 18.62
CA GLU A 279 -0.89 5.01 18.78
C GLU A 279 -1.15 6.20 17.83
N TYR A 280 -1.53 5.93 16.59
CA TYR A 280 -1.80 6.99 15.60
C TYR A 280 -2.92 7.94 16.04
N THR A 281 -3.96 7.42 16.73
CA THR A 281 -5.08 8.26 17.18
C THR A 281 -4.63 9.32 18.19
N LYS A 282 -3.57 9.06 18.96
CA LYS A 282 -2.99 10.00 19.95
C LYS A 282 -2.39 11.25 19.32
N TYR A 283 -2.14 11.24 18.01
CA TYR A 283 -1.68 12.42 17.28
C TYR A 283 -2.73 13.52 17.13
N TYR A 284 -3.98 13.31 17.54
CA TYR A 284 -4.93 14.42 17.71
C TYR A 284 -4.32 15.52 18.59
N ALA A 285 -3.51 15.15 19.61
CA ALA A 285 -2.86 16.05 20.55
C ALA A 285 -1.87 17.05 19.92
N LEU A 286 -1.52 16.87 18.63
CA LEU A 286 -0.72 17.84 17.89
C LEU A 286 -1.34 19.24 17.88
N TYR A 287 -2.66 19.38 18.00
CA TYR A 287 -3.29 20.70 18.12
C TYR A 287 -2.62 21.55 19.22
N LYS A 288 -2.16 20.95 20.33
CA LYS A 288 -1.49 21.66 21.43
C LYS A 288 -0.18 22.34 21.01
N ALA A 289 0.50 21.83 19.99
CA ALA A 289 1.74 22.41 19.48
C ALA A 289 1.50 23.48 18.39
N PHE A 290 0.41 23.34 17.64
CA PHE A 290 0.10 24.20 16.48
C PHE A 290 -0.92 25.29 16.81
N LYS A 291 -2.05 24.92 17.42
CA LYS A 291 -3.20 25.76 17.74
C LYS A 291 -3.79 25.33 19.10
N PRO A 292 -3.17 25.68 20.25
CA PRO A 292 -3.59 25.16 21.56
C PRO A 292 -4.97 25.67 22.03
N ASP A 293 -5.45 26.78 21.47
CA ASP A 293 -6.71 27.45 21.76
C ASP A 293 -7.84 27.06 20.78
N VAL A 294 -7.96 25.76 20.46
CA VAL A 294 -9.05 25.24 19.61
C VAL A 294 -10.41 25.55 20.25
N GLN A 295 -11.29 26.20 19.49
CA GLN A 295 -12.70 26.40 19.86
C GLN A 295 -13.63 25.60 18.95
N ASN A 296 -13.28 25.47 17.67
CA ASN A 296 -14.07 24.72 16.70
C ASN A 296 -13.21 23.61 16.09
N ALA A 297 -13.56 22.36 16.37
CA ALA A 297 -12.94 21.20 15.77
C ALA A 297 -13.91 20.46 14.83
N LEU A 298 -13.40 19.95 13.72
CA LEU A 298 -14.07 19.00 12.86
C LEU A 298 -13.29 17.69 12.88
N VAL A 299 -13.98 16.57 13.10
CA VAL A 299 -13.45 15.22 12.91
C VAL A 299 -14.17 14.59 11.72
N ILE A 300 -13.42 14.23 10.69
CA ILE A 300 -13.94 13.53 9.52
C ILE A 300 -13.61 12.04 9.67
N GLY A 301 -14.64 11.21 9.72
CA GLY A 301 -14.55 9.80 10.11
C GLY A 301 -14.78 9.65 11.61
N GLY A 302 -15.95 9.10 11.98
CA GLY A 302 -16.34 8.94 13.38
C GLY A 302 -15.62 7.76 14.05
N GLY A 303 -15.43 6.64 13.34
CA GLY A 303 -14.82 5.44 13.89
C GLY A 303 -15.51 4.99 15.19
N ALA A 304 -14.73 4.67 16.21
CA ALA A 304 -15.23 4.43 17.57
C ALA A 304 -15.47 5.73 18.40
N TYR A 305 -15.54 6.89 17.76
CA TYR A 305 -15.64 8.24 18.35
C TYR A 305 -14.55 8.55 19.39
N SER A 306 -13.41 7.88 19.26
CA SER A 306 -12.30 7.98 20.22
C SER A 306 -11.69 9.38 20.23
N ILE A 307 -11.44 9.97 19.06
CA ILE A 307 -10.84 11.30 18.91
C ILE A 307 -11.82 12.41 19.35
N PRO A 308 -13.10 12.44 18.91
CA PRO A 308 -14.06 13.42 19.42
C PRO A 308 -14.18 13.43 20.95
N LYS A 309 -14.25 12.24 21.57
CA LYS A 309 -14.31 12.12 23.04
C LYS A 309 -13.03 12.66 23.70
N ALA A 310 -11.86 12.36 23.15
CA ALA A 310 -10.59 12.85 23.68
C ALA A 310 -10.47 14.38 23.59
N ILE A 311 -10.87 14.98 22.46
CA ILE A 311 -10.89 16.44 22.27
C ILE A 311 -11.82 17.09 23.31
N LEU A 312 -13.07 16.62 23.45
CA LEU A 312 -14.02 17.18 24.41
C LEU A 312 -13.60 17.01 25.87
N SER A 313 -12.87 15.94 26.19
CA SER A 313 -12.32 15.72 27.53
C SER A 313 -11.23 16.73 27.88
N GLU A 314 -10.40 17.14 26.92
CA GLU A 314 -9.31 18.09 27.14
C GLU A 314 -9.71 19.55 26.90
N LEU A 315 -10.71 19.78 26.06
CA LEU A 315 -11.26 21.09 25.68
C LEU A 315 -12.79 21.10 25.88
N PRO A 316 -13.27 21.16 27.13
CA PRO A 316 -14.71 21.05 27.43
C PRO A 316 -15.55 22.17 26.83
N ASN A 317 -14.94 23.33 26.53
CA ASN A 317 -15.59 24.49 25.93
C ASN A 317 -15.52 24.50 24.39
N ALA A 318 -14.78 23.58 23.77
CA ALA A 318 -14.69 23.50 22.31
C ALA A 318 -15.93 22.79 21.75
N THR A 319 -16.38 23.24 20.59
CA THR A 319 -17.38 22.53 19.78
C THR A 319 -16.67 21.54 18.88
N VAL A 320 -17.15 20.30 18.87
CA VAL A 320 -16.65 19.22 18.02
C VAL A 320 -17.74 18.76 17.07
N ASP A 321 -17.56 19.06 15.80
CA ASP A 321 -18.39 18.53 14.72
C ASP A 321 -17.77 17.22 14.24
N VAL A 322 -18.59 16.21 13.97
CA VAL A 322 -18.16 14.92 13.44
C VAL A 322 -18.92 14.65 12.14
N SER A 323 -18.20 14.41 11.06
CA SER A 323 -18.77 13.94 9.79
C SER A 323 -18.60 12.43 9.72
N GLU A 324 -19.71 11.71 9.78
CA GLU A 324 -19.74 10.25 9.69
C GLU A 324 -20.79 9.83 8.67
N ILE A 325 -20.38 9.11 7.63
CA ILE A 325 -21.29 8.77 6.53
C ILE A 325 -22.28 7.66 6.91
N GLU A 326 -21.92 6.78 7.85
CA GLU A 326 -22.74 5.65 8.28
C GLU A 326 -23.78 6.09 9.34
N PRO A 327 -25.09 6.12 9.00
CA PRO A 327 -26.10 6.71 9.89
C PRO A 327 -26.25 6.00 11.24
N SER A 328 -25.99 4.69 11.27
CA SER A 328 -26.14 3.89 12.49
C SER A 328 -24.99 4.07 13.48
N LEU A 329 -23.83 4.58 13.02
CA LEU A 329 -22.59 4.50 13.79
C LEU A 329 -22.60 5.37 15.05
N PHE A 330 -23.18 6.57 15.01
CA PHE A 330 -23.25 7.42 16.19
C PHE A 330 -24.06 6.78 17.33
N GLY A 331 -25.17 6.12 17.00
CA GLY A 331 -25.97 5.37 17.97
C GLY A 331 -25.19 4.21 18.58
N LEU A 332 -24.50 3.43 17.73
CA LEU A 332 -23.65 2.33 18.19
C LEU A 332 -22.47 2.83 19.03
N ALA A 333 -21.93 4.01 18.74
CA ALA A 333 -20.87 4.62 19.53
C ALA A 333 -21.33 5.00 20.94
N LYS A 334 -22.58 5.46 21.10
CA LYS A 334 -23.18 5.68 22.42
C LYS A 334 -23.38 4.38 23.19
N GLU A 335 -23.88 3.35 22.51
CA GLU A 335 -24.20 2.06 23.14
C GLU A 335 -22.96 1.25 23.51
N TYR A 336 -21.98 1.14 22.61
CA TYR A 336 -20.85 0.21 22.76
C TYR A 336 -19.53 0.88 23.10
N PHE A 337 -19.35 2.18 22.80
CA PHE A 337 -18.08 2.90 22.93
C PHE A 337 -18.14 4.09 23.90
N GLY A 338 -19.16 4.17 24.75
CA GLY A 338 -19.20 5.14 25.85
C GLY A 338 -19.26 6.61 25.41
N VAL A 339 -19.80 6.89 24.23
CA VAL A 339 -20.09 8.27 23.82
C VAL A 339 -21.26 8.80 24.66
N LYS A 340 -21.03 9.89 25.39
CA LYS A 340 -22.06 10.55 26.20
C LYS A 340 -22.74 11.66 25.40
N ASP A 341 -23.99 11.95 25.74
CA ASP A 341 -24.66 13.16 25.24
C ASP A 341 -23.90 14.40 25.74
N ASN A 342 -23.56 15.30 24.81
CA ASN A 342 -22.81 16.52 25.09
C ASN A 342 -23.33 17.63 24.17
N SER A 343 -23.64 18.80 24.73
CA SER A 343 -24.13 19.96 23.96
C SER A 343 -23.11 20.53 22.97
N ASN A 344 -21.85 20.12 23.09
CA ASN A 344 -20.74 20.56 22.25
C ASN A 344 -20.32 19.48 21.23
N LEU A 345 -21.02 18.34 21.14
CA LEU A 345 -20.77 17.28 20.15
C LEU A 345 -21.89 17.24 19.11
N TYR A 346 -21.58 17.57 17.86
CA TYR A 346 -22.54 17.58 16.75
C TYR A 346 -22.18 16.51 15.73
N ASN A 347 -23.07 15.53 15.54
CA ASN A 347 -22.89 14.48 14.55
C ASN A 347 -23.64 14.80 13.26
N TYR A 348 -22.92 14.87 12.15
CA TYR A 348 -23.46 15.06 10.80
C TYR A 348 -23.35 13.75 10.03
N THR A 349 -24.51 13.21 9.63
CA THR A 349 -24.57 12.01 8.79
C THR A 349 -24.37 12.38 7.32
N GLU A 350 -23.14 12.72 6.95
CA GLU A 350 -22.79 13.24 5.64
C GLU A 350 -21.32 12.94 5.29
N ASP A 351 -21.00 12.93 4.00
CA ASP A 351 -19.62 12.86 3.51
C ASP A 351 -18.85 14.11 3.95
N GLY A 352 -17.65 13.93 4.51
CA GLY A 352 -16.86 15.03 5.07
C GLY A 352 -16.41 16.09 4.09
N ARG A 353 -16.13 15.71 2.83
CA ARG A 353 -15.79 16.68 1.80
C ARG A 353 -17.00 17.52 1.41
N ARG A 354 -18.18 16.89 1.32
CA ARG A 354 -19.44 17.59 1.09
C ARG A 354 -19.80 18.52 2.24
N LEU A 355 -19.67 18.08 3.50
CA LEU A 355 -19.88 18.91 4.68
C LEU A 355 -18.98 20.15 4.66
N LEU A 356 -17.70 19.99 4.35
CA LEU A 356 -16.76 21.12 4.24
C LEU A 356 -17.16 22.09 3.12
N ARG A 357 -17.56 21.58 1.96
CA ARG A 357 -17.97 22.40 0.82
C ARG A 357 -19.22 23.22 1.15
N ASP A 358 -20.23 22.58 1.71
CA ASP A 358 -21.57 23.15 1.90
C ASP A 358 -21.67 24.03 3.17
N SER A 359 -20.80 23.81 4.16
CA SER A 359 -20.74 24.60 5.40
C SER A 359 -19.95 25.90 5.23
N ASN A 360 -20.41 26.99 5.85
CA ASN A 360 -19.65 28.25 5.97
C ASN A 360 -18.78 28.32 7.24
N LYS A 361 -18.82 27.29 8.09
CA LYS A 361 -18.08 27.25 9.36
C LYS A 361 -16.58 27.14 9.11
N LYS A 362 -15.80 27.84 9.92
CA LYS A 362 -14.33 27.74 9.97
C LYS A 362 -13.92 26.91 11.19
N TYR A 363 -12.86 26.13 11.04
CA TYR A 363 -12.36 25.23 12.09
C TYR A 363 -10.92 25.58 12.47
N ASP A 364 -10.63 25.55 13.76
CA ASP A 364 -9.27 25.67 14.28
C ASP A 364 -8.50 24.35 14.14
N LEU A 365 -9.23 23.23 14.16
CA LEU A 365 -8.72 21.88 13.98
C LEU A 365 -9.62 21.11 13.01
N ILE A 366 -9.05 20.56 11.95
CA ILE A 366 -9.69 19.51 11.16
C ILE A 366 -8.85 18.25 11.33
N PHE A 367 -9.44 17.18 11.85
CA PHE A 367 -8.82 15.87 11.96
C PHE A 367 -9.51 14.90 10.99
N SER A 368 -8.77 14.31 10.06
CA SER A 368 -9.29 13.41 9.03
C SER A 368 -8.75 12.00 9.20
N ASP A 369 -9.65 11.04 9.43
CA ASP A 369 -9.37 9.61 9.54
C ASP A 369 -10.44 8.82 8.78
N VAL A 370 -10.27 8.72 7.46
CA VAL A 370 -11.28 8.16 6.55
C VAL A 370 -10.73 6.96 5.79
N TYR A 371 -11.42 5.83 5.89
CA TYR A 371 -11.09 4.61 5.16
C TYR A 371 -12.36 3.98 4.58
N TYR A 372 -12.25 3.45 3.36
CA TYR A 372 -13.34 2.78 2.64
C TYR A 372 -13.11 1.27 2.48
N SER A 373 -11.87 0.81 2.70
CA SER A 373 -11.51 -0.60 2.71
C SER A 373 -10.21 -0.83 3.48
N LEU A 374 -9.64 -2.04 3.41
CA LEU A 374 -8.33 -2.35 3.98
C LEU A 374 -7.26 -1.41 3.39
N PHE A 375 -6.80 -0.46 4.20
CA PHE A 375 -5.74 0.51 3.88
C PHE A 375 -6.07 1.56 2.80
N SER A 376 -7.21 1.50 2.13
CA SER A 376 -7.57 2.47 1.09
C SER A 376 -8.43 3.61 1.65
N ILE A 377 -7.93 4.82 1.45
CA ILE A 377 -8.68 6.06 1.63
C ILE A 377 -9.57 6.26 0.40
N PRO A 378 -10.81 6.80 0.54
CA PRO A 378 -11.59 7.16 -0.64
C PRO A 378 -10.84 8.20 -1.49
N ALA A 379 -10.80 7.99 -2.81
CA ALA A 379 -9.95 8.77 -3.71
C ALA A 379 -10.18 10.28 -3.63
N HIS A 380 -11.42 10.72 -3.37
CA HIS A 380 -11.78 12.14 -3.27
C HIS A 380 -11.29 12.83 -1.99
N PHE A 381 -10.69 12.11 -1.04
CA PHE A 381 -10.06 12.66 0.18
C PHE A 381 -8.53 12.76 0.07
N THR A 382 -7.93 12.33 -1.04
CA THR A 382 -6.48 12.39 -1.27
C THR A 382 -6.10 13.41 -2.35
N THR A 383 -7.06 14.17 -2.87
CA THR A 383 -6.86 15.07 -4.01
C THR A 383 -6.50 16.49 -3.61
N GLN A 384 -5.86 17.20 -4.53
CA GLN A 384 -5.57 18.62 -4.40
C GLN A 384 -6.83 19.44 -4.11
N GLU A 385 -7.95 19.12 -4.75
CA GLU A 385 -9.24 19.81 -4.58
C GLU A 385 -9.80 19.64 -3.17
N PHE A 386 -9.73 18.44 -2.60
CA PHE A 386 -10.14 18.22 -1.22
C PHE A 386 -9.28 18.98 -0.22
N PHE A 387 -7.95 18.90 -0.36
CA PHE A 387 -7.06 19.63 0.55
C PHE A 387 -7.24 21.14 0.41
N THR A 388 -7.57 21.64 -0.78
CA THR A 388 -7.88 23.06 -1.01
C THR A 388 -9.14 23.46 -0.25
N ILE A 389 -10.22 22.70 -0.39
CA ILE A 389 -11.46 22.90 0.37
C ILE A 389 -11.18 22.87 1.89
N ALA A 390 -10.43 21.87 2.37
CA ALA A 390 -10.10 21.75 3.78
C ALA A 390 -9.31 22.95 4.29
N LYS A 391 -8.29 23.40 3.54
CA LYS A 391 -7.49 24.59 3.86
C LYS A 391 -8.36 25.85 3.90
N GLU A 392 -9.26 26.02 2.93
CA GLU A 392 -10.19 27.15 2.89
C GLU A 392 -11.15 27.15 4.07
N LYS A 393 -11.42 26.01 4.72
CA LYS A 393 -12.29 25.94 5.91
C LYS A 393 -11.51 26.00 7.23
N LEU A 394 -10.19 26.12 7.20
CA LEU A 394 -9.41 26.42 8.41
C LEU A 394 -9.55 27.90 8.79
N SER A 395 -9.52 28.17 10.09
CA SER A 395 -9.30 29.50 10.63
C SER A 395 -7.84 29.94 10.41
N ASP A 396 -7.54 31.20 10.72
CA ASP A 396 -6.17 31.70 10.71
C ASP A 396 -5.34 30.94 11.74
N SER A 397 -4.21 30.37 11.31
CA SER A 397 -3.42 29.44 12.13
C SER A 397 -4.20 28.18 12.56
N GLY A 398 -5.26 27.81 11.84
CA GLY A 398 -5.89 26.50 11.98
C GLY A 398 -4.96 25.38 11.51
N VAL A 399 -5.20 24.17 12.00
CA VAL A 399 -4.39 22.99 11.67
C VAL A 399 -5.26 21.88 11.08
N PHE A 400 -4.83 21.34 9.94
CA PHE A 400 -5.34 20.09 9.38
C PHE A 400 -4.42 18.95 9.79
N ILE A 401 -4.98 17.88 10.31
CA ILE A 401 -4.28 16.65 10.66
C ILE A 401 -4.97 15.50 9.94
N ALA A 402 -4.23 14.65 9.25
CA ALA A 402 -4.78 13.43 8.66
C ALA A 402 -3.93 12.22 8.99
N ASN A 403 -4.61 11.10 9.20
CA ASN A 403 -3.97 9.79 9.28
C ASN A 403 -4.03 9.13 7.90
N LEU A 404 -2.86 8.73 7.38
CA LEU A 404 -2.74 7.98 6.15
C LEU A 404 -1.88 6.74 6.41
N ILE A 405 -2.13 5.64 5.70
CA ILE A 405 -1.28 4.45 5.82
C ILE A 405 -0.46 4.31 4.55
N GLY A 406 0.86 4.20 4.71
CA GLY A 406 1.78 4.13 3.61
C GLY A 406 3.10 3.48 4.00
N ASP A 407 3.92 3.18 3.01
CA ASP A 407 5.25 2.61 3.19
C ASP A 407 6.30 3.60 2.67
N LEU A 408 7.42 3.76 3.38
CA LEU A 408 8.50 4.68 2.99
C LEU A 408 9.51 4.02 2.03
N SER A 409 9.13 2.94 1.35
CA SER A 409 9.95 2.33 0.28
C SER A 409 10.00 3.26 -0.92
N ARG A 410 11.17 3.34 -1.55
CA ARG A 410 11.37 4.08 -2.80
C ARG A 410 10.85 3.35 -4.03
N GLN A 411 10.42 2.10 -3.87
CA GLN A 411 9.91 1.30 -4.98
C GLN A 411 8.68 1.98 -5.60
N GLN A 412 8.69 2.12 -6.92
CA GLN A 412 7.57 2.69 -7.65
C GLN A 412 6.54 1.62 -8.05
N PRO A 413 5.24 1.98 -8.08
CA PRO A 413 4.67 3.26 -7.68
C PRO A 413 4.52 3.39 -6.15
N SER A 414 4.34 4.62 -5.63
CA SER A 414 4.12 4.88 -4.21
C SER A 414 2.90 5.80 -4.00
N LEU A 415 1.91 5.29 -3.26
CA LEU A 415 0.73 6.07 -2.86
C LEU A 415 1.15 7.24 -1.96
N ILE A 416 1.89 6.93 -0.89
CA ILE A 416 2.21 7.94 0.15
C ILE A 416 3.05 9.09 -0.40
N PHE A 417 3.98 8.84 -1.31
CA PHE A 417 4.76 9.93 -1.91
C PHE A 417 3.93 10.78 -2.88
N SER A 418 2.95 10.18 -3.56
CA SER A 418 1.96 10.92 -4.37
C SER A 418 1.06 11.77 -3.46
N GLU A 419 0.61 11.24 -2.33
CA GLU A 419 -0.18 11.95 -1.33
C GLU A 419 0.62 13.09 -0.66
N ILE A 420 1.87 12.86 -0.27
CA ILE A 420 2.78 13.89 0.27
C ILE A 420 2.93 15.03 -0.74
N LYS A 421 3.26 14.71 -2.00
CA LYS A 421 3.43 15.72 -3.06
C LYS A 421 2.14 16.52 -3.30
N THR A 422 1.00 15.83 -3.32
CA THR A 422 -0.32 16.46 -3.49
C THR A 422 -0.64 17.38 -2.31
N PHE A 423 -0.41 16.91 -1.08
CA PHE A 423 -0.62 17.68 0.13
C PHE A 423 0.26 18.93 0.19
N GLN A 424 1.55 18.81 -0.15
CA GLN A 424 2.50 19.93 -0.19
C GLN A 424 2.11 21.00 -1.22
N SER A 425 1.46 20.62 -2.32
CA SER A 425 0.98 21.58 -3.33
C SER A 425 -0.07 22.55 -2.77
N VAL A 426 -0.79 22.16 -1.71
CA VAL A 426 -1.82 22.97 -1.04
C VAL A 426 -1.34 23.54 0.28
N PHE A 427 -0.57 22.77 1.05
CA PHE A 427 0.01 23.15 2.35
C PHE A 427 1.54 23.22 2.28
N PRO A 428 2.14 24.35 1.86
CA PRO A 428 3.59 24.53 1.87
C PRO A 428 4.21 24.42 3.28
N ASN A 429 3.46 24.80 4.32
CA ASN A 429 3.84 24.61 5.72
C ASN A 429 3.26 23.28 6.23
N SER A 430 3.89 22.18 5.83
CA SER A 430 3.46 20.82 6.15
C SER A 430 4.54 20.00 6.86
N TYR A 431 4.07 19.03 7.66
CA TYR A 431 4.90 18.11 8.44
C TYR A 431 4.33 16.70 8.31
N PHE A 432 5.21 15.71 8.23
CA PHE A 432 4.82 14.31 8.06
C PHE A 432 5.51 13.49 9.16
N PHE A 433 4.74 12.75 9.95
CA PHE A 433 5.26 11.99 11.08
C PHE A 433 4.99 10.50 10.89
N ALA A 434 6.05 9.71 10.86
CA ALA A 434 5.98 8.25 10.87
C ALA A 434 5.64 7.78 12.30
N VAL A 435 4.49 7.11 12.49
CA VAL A 435 4.02 6.69 13.81
C VAL A 435 4.96 5.69 14.46
N GLU A 436 5.52 4.74 13.70
CA GLU A 436 6.50 3.79 14.23
C GLU A 436 7.91 4.39 14.20
N THR A 437 8.45 4.60 13.00
CA THR A 437 9.76 5.24 12.82
C THR A 437 10.00 5.65 11.36
N PRO A 438 10.62 6.82 11.12
CA PRO A 438 11.03 7.25 9.78
C PRO A 438 12.11 6.36 9.12
N LYS A 439 12.72 5.43 9.88
CA LYS A 439 13.69 4.45 9.35
C LYS A 439 13.04 3.23 8.70
N LYS A 440 11.79 2.93 9.04
CA LYS A 440 11.06 1.75 8.56
C LYS A 440 10.52 2.03 7.15
N THR A 441 10.91 1.19 6.20
CA THR A 441 10.41 1.22 4.81
C THR A 441 9.07 0.50 4.64
N GLY A 442 8.69 -0.35 5.60
CA GLY A 442 7.39 -1.04 5.59
C GLY A 442 6.20 -0.14 5.90
N SER A 443 4.99 -0.67 5.65
CA SER A 443 3.73 0.03 5.91
C SER A 443 3.61 0.42 7.38
N GLN A 444 3.15 1.65 7.61
CA GLN A 444 2.85 2.24 8.91
C GLN A 444 1.87 3.40 8.75
N ASN A 445 1.26 3.84 9.84
CA ASN A 445 0.53 5.11 9.88
C ASN A 445 1.51 6.28 9.74
N ILE A 446 1.15 7.25 8.91
CA ILE A 446 1.88 8.49 8.69
C ILE A 446 0.90 9.63 8.88
N ILE A 447 1.21 10.50 9.84
CA ILE A 447 0.38 11.64 10.20
C ILE A 447 0.80 12.85 9.38
N PHE A 448 -0.12 13.36 8.58
CA PHE A 448 0.04 14.56 7.78
C PHE A 448 -0.46 15.74 8.60
N VAL A 449 0.31 16.83 8.61
CA VAL A 449 -0.07 18.07 9.28
C VAL A 449 0.08 19.21 8.31
N GLY A 450 -1.00 19.93 8.03
CA GLY A 450 -1.03 21.15 7.24
C GLY A 450 -1.35 22.33 8.15
N TYR A 451 -0.41 23.25 8.30
CA TYR A 451 -0.58 24.40 9.18
C TYR A 451 -0.95 25.64 8.37
N ASN A 452 -2.12 26.23 8.62
CA ASN A 452 -2.63 27.41 7.92
C ASN A 452 -2.01 28.71 8.48
N SER A 453 -0.67 28.78 8.46
CA SER A 453 0.11 29.91 8.96
C SER A 453 1.44 29.98 8.23
N ASN A 454 2.03 31.18 8.16
CA ASN A 454 3.39 31.37 7.68
C ASN A 454 4.46 31.01 8.74
N LYS A 455 4.05 30.84 10.01
CA LYS A 455 4.94 30.48 11.11
C LYS A 455 5.36 29.01 11.01
N LYS A 456 6.66 28.74 10.90
CA LYS A 456 7.19 27.37 11.00
C LYS A 456 7.31 26.94 12.47
N ILE A 457 6.98 25.68 12.75
CA ILE A 457 7.15 25.08 14.08
C ILE A 457 8.56 24.47 14.15
N ASN A 458 9.37 24.96 15.08
CA ASN A 458 10.69 24.39 15.34
C ASN A 458 10.56 23.22 16.33
N LEU A 459 10.63 21.98 15.85
CA LEU A 459 10.52 20.77 16.68
C LEU A 459 11.68 20.56 17.66
N SER A 460 12.74 21.37 17.59
CA SER A 460 13.92 21.26 18.46
C SER A 460 13.88 22.16 19.69
N VAL A 461 12.82 22.96 19.88
CA VAL A 461 12.72 23.83 21.07
C VAL A 461 12.37 23.04 22.33
N THR A 462 12.83 23.54 23.48
CA THR A 462 12.64 22.89 24.79
C THR A 462 11.17 22.65 25.14
N SER A 463 10.26 23.55 24.74
CA SER A 463 8.81 23.40 24.99
C SER A 463 8.18 22.20 24.27
N ILE A 464 8.80 21.71 23.20
CA ILE A 464 8.41 20.48 22.51
C ILE A 464 9.15 19.30 23.13
N LEU A 465 10.49 19.35 23.23
CA LEU A 465 11.30 18.24 23.71
C LEU A 465 11.00 17.80 25.15
N GLN A 466 10.61 18.74 26.02
CA GLN A 466 10.25 18.48 27.42
C GLN A 466 8.74 18.57 27.66
N ASN A 467 7.93 18.47 26.61
CA ASN A 467 6.48 18.50 26.74
C ASN A 467 5.98 17.30 27.57
N LYS A 468 4.99 17.52 28.44
CA LYS A 468 4.38 16.44 29.24
C LYS A 468 3.66 15.40 28.39
N ASN A 469 3.19 15.78 27.19
CA ASN A 469 2.56 14.86 26.27
C ASN A 469 3.64 14.07 25.50
N PRO A 470 3.67 12.73 25.60
CA PRO A 470 4.72 11.91 25.00
C PRO A 470 4.75 12.03 23.47
N ILE A 471 3.59 12.17 22.82
CA ILE A 471 3.51 12.36 21.35
C ILE A 471 4.26 13.62 20.96
N ILE A 472 3.98 14.75 21.63
CA ILE A 472 4.63 16.04 21.33
C ILE A 472 6.14 15.97 21.58
N SER A 473 6.56 15.37 22.71
CA SER A 473 7.99 15.23 23.02
C SER A 473 8.76 14.34 22.03
N SER A 474 8.06 13.41 21.37
CA SER A 474 8.66 12.47 20.42
C SER A 474 8.74 12.98 18.98
N LEU A 475 8.08 14.10 18.64
CA LEU A 475 7.90 14.55 17.24
C LEU A 475 9.20 14.71 16.47
N ARG A 476 10.26 15.20 17.12
CA ARG A 476 11.58 15.35 16.49
C ARG A 476 12.13 14.04 15.95
N ASN A 477 11.84 12.92 16.61
CA ASN A 477 12.33 11.59 16.22
C ASN A 477 11.37 10.86 15.27
N LYS A 478 10.17 11.41 15.05
CA LYS A 478 9.11 10.82 14.23
C LYS A 478 8.94 11.55 12.90
N ILE A 479 9.45 12.78 12.77
CA ILE A 479 9.36 13.57 11.54
C ILE A 479 10.09 12.87 10.39
N ILE A 480 9.45 12.81 9.24
CA ILE A 480 10.02 12.28 8.00
C ILE A 480 10.81 13.41 7.34
N ASN A 481 12.12 13.24 7.23
CA ASN A 481 12.95 14.15 6.43
C ASN A 481 12.73 13.89 4.93
N LEU A 482 12.04 14.81 4.25
CA LEU A 482 11.74 14.67 2.82
C LEU A 482 12.97 14.86 1.91
N GLU A 483 14.06 15.45 2.38
CA GLU A 483 15.32 15.56 1.61
C GLU A 483 15.94 14.18 1.28
N ARG A 484 15.43 13.12 1.92
CA ARG A 484 15.80 11.72 1.68
C ARG A 484 15.15 11.11 0.42
N PHE A 485 14.14 11.75 -0.14
CA PHE A 485 13.29 11.20 -1.20
C PHE A 485 13.18 12.17 -2.36
N ASP A 486 13.27 11.67 -3.59
CA ASP A 486 12.90 12.44 -4.77
C ASP A 486 11.39 12.30 -5.02
N LEU A 487 10.64 13.38 -4.82
CA LEU A 487 9.19 13.41 -5.07
C LEU A 487 8.83 13.72 -6.54
N SER A 488 9.81 14.07 -7.38
CA SER A 488 9.58 14.43 -8.78
C SER A 488 8.84 13.36 -9.60
N PRO A 489 9.09 12.04 -9.43
CA PRO A 489 8.48 11.01 -10.27
C PRO A 489 7.01 10.71 -9.94
N TYR A 490 6.53 11.12 -8.76
CA TYR A 490 5.18 10.78 -8.30
C TYR A 490 4.14 11.78 -8.83
N PRO A 491 2.95 11.34 -9.24
CA PRO A 491 1.90 12.25 -9.72
C PRO A 491 1.29 13.07 -8.57
N ILE A 492 0.78 14.26 -8.91
CA ILE A 492 -0.19 14.97 -8.06
C ILE A 492 -1.56 14.32 -8.29
N LEU A 493 -2.26 13.98 -7.22
CA LEU A 493 -3.59 13.40 -7.26
C LEU A 493 -4.63 14.51 -7.39
N THR A 494 -5.48 14.41 -8.40
CA THR A 494 -6.60 15.33 -8.66
C THR A 494 -7.89 14.54 -8.73
N ASP A 495 -9.03 15.22 -8.70
CA ASP A 495 -10.32 14.55 -8.88
C ASP A 495 -10.43 13.82 -10.23
N ASP A 496 -9.74 14.32 -11.26
CA ASP A 496 -9.65 13.70 -12.59
C ASP A 496 -8.69 12.49 -12.62
N TYR A 497 -7.62 12.51 -11.80
CA TYR A 497 -6.63 11.45 -11.74
C TYR A 497 -6.21 11.12 -10.30
N SER A 498 -6.86 10.12 -9.70
CA SER A 498 -6.56 9.63 -8.35
C SER A 498 -6.67 8.09 -8.28
N PRO A 499 -5.69 7.33 -8.81
CA PRO A 499 -5.71 5.86 -8.85
C PRO A 499 -5.40 5.21 -7.49
N VAL A 500 -6.01 5.70 -6.40
CA VAL A 500 -5.69 5.32 -5.02
C VAL A 500 -5.81 3.83 -4.78
N GLU A 501 -6.87 3.17 -5.26
CA GLU A 501 -7.04 1.73 -5.05
C GLU A 501 -5.95 0.90 -5.75
N TYR A 502 -5.54 1.31 -6.95
CA TYR A 502 -4.45 0.64 -7.68
C TYR A 502 -3.12 0.80 -6.95
N LEU A 503 -2.81 2.03 -6.49
CA LEU A 503 -1.60 2.31 -5.74
C LEU A 503 -1.59 1.59 -4.38
N THR A 504 -2.73 1.57 -3.68
CA THR A 504 -2.93 0.82 -2.43
C THR A 504 -2.68 -0.67 -2.65
N ALA A 505 -3.22 -1.25 -3.71
CA ALA A 505 -2.99 -2.66 -4.04
C ALA A 505 -1.50 -3.00 -4.23
N LYS A 506 -0.70 -2.08 -4.78
CA LYS A 506 0.77 -2.24 -4.91
C LYS A 506 1.46 -2.19 -3.54
N VAL A 507 1.07 -1.27 -2.66
CA VAL A 507 1.57 -1.19 -1.28
C VAL A 507 1.25 -2.47 -0.50
N LEU A 508 0.02 -2.98 -0.61
CA LEU A 508 -0.40 -4.21 0.06
C LEU A 508 0.32 -5.43 -0.48
N GLN A 509 0.54 -5.52 -1.80
CA GLN A 509 1.34 -6.58 -2.39
C GLN A 509 2.76 -6.60 -1.82
N ARG A 510 3.40 -5.43 -1.62
CA ARG A 510 4.72 -5.34 -0.97
C ARG A 510 4.67 -5.63 0.53
N THR A 511 3.59 -5.26 1.20
CA THR A 511 3.46 -5.40 2.66
C THR A 511 3.20 -6.85 3.08
N PHE A 512 2.38 -7.59 2.32
CA PHE A 512 2.02 -8.98 2.63
C PHE A 512 2.95 -10.03 2.00
N ARG A 513 3.87 -9.65 1.11
CA ARG A 513 4.96 -10.55 0.69
C ARG A 513 5.93 -10.75 1.85
N GLU A 514 6.46 -11.96 2.01
CA GLU A 514 7.59 -12.19 2.91
C GLU A 514 8.73 -11.25 2.52
N LYS A 515 9.08 -10.33 3.43
CA LYS A 515 10.14 -9.36 3.17
C LYS A 515 11.48 -10.00 3.50
N PRO A 516 12.43 -10.04 2.54
CA PRO A 516 13.79 -10.41 2.89
C PRO A 516 14.34 -9.37 3.89
N PHE A 517 15.23 -9.83 4.78
CA PHE A 517 15.87 -8.97 5.78
C PHE A 517 16.65 -7.81 5.12
N ILE A 518 17.19 -8.04 3.93
CA ILE A 518 17.85 -7.08 3.03
C ILE A 518 17.04 -7.06 1.73
N ASP A 519 16.51 -5.91 1.31
CA ASP A 519 15.64 -5.83 0.12
C ASP A 519 16.39 -5.26 -1.09
N GLY A 520 16.77 -6.14 -2.02
CA GLY A 520 17.42 -5.76 -3.27
C GLY A 520 16.60 -4.81 -4.16
N ASN A 521 15.26 -4.85 -4.09
CA ASN A 521 14.42 -3.95 -4.88
C ASN A 521 14.40 -2.53 -4.30
N GLU A 522 14.54 -2.39 -2.97
CA GLU A 522 14.73 -1.08 -2.35
C GLU A 522 16.07 -0.48 -2.77
N MET A 523 17.14 -1.28 -2.84
CA MET A 523 18.45 -0.83 -3.33
C MET A 523 18.39 -0.41 -4.80
N LEU A 524 17.71 -1.17 -5.68
CA LEU A 524 17.46 -0.72 -7.06
C LEU A 524 16.70 0.61 -7.12
N ALA A 525 15.74 0.83 -6.22
CA ALA A 525 15.01 2.08 -6.15
C ALA A 525 15.89 3.25 -5.67
N VAL A 526 16.86 3.00 -4.77
CA VAL A 526 17.89 3.98 -4.40
C VAL A 526 18.80 4.33 -5.58
N ILE A 527 19.18 3.35 -6.42
CA ILE A 527 19.89 3.64 -7.68
C ILE A 527 19.01 4.50 -8.58
N GLY A 528 17.76 4.11 -8.82
CA GLY A 528 16.82 4.89 -9.63
C GLY A 528 16.64 6.35 -9.17
N GLN A 529 16.59 6.58 -7.86
CA GLN A 529 16.55 7.94 -7.28
C GLN A 529 17.85 8.73 -7.52
N GLN A 530 19.02 8.09 -7.44
CA GLN A 530 20.28 8.76 -7.78
C GLN A 530 20.36 9.13 -9.26
N LEU A 531 19.82 8.29 -10.13
CA LEU A 531 19.75 8.54 -11.57
C LEU A 531 18.77 9.67 -11.93
N SER A 532 17.67 9.84 -11.19
CA SER A 532 16.70 10.91 -11.44
C SER A 532 17.25 12.32 -11.18
N TYR A 533 18.34 12.43 -10.42
CA TYR A 533 19.07 13.69 -10.24
C TYR A 533 19.85 14.15 -11.49
N GLY A 534 19.95 13.29 -12.51
CA GLY A 534 20.82 13.51 -13.67
C GLY A 534 22.28 13.10 -13.37
N PRO A 535 23.24 13.49 -14.22
CA PRO A 535 24.66 13.23 -13.97
C PRO A 535 25.11 13.78 -12.61
N ARG A 536 26.04 13.09 -11.94
CA ARG A 536 26.53 13.43 -10.60
C ARG A 536 28.03 13.78 -10.58
N HIS A 537 28.60 14.22 -11.71
CA HIS A 537 29.96 14.78 -11.69
C HIS A 537 29.96 16.17 -11.04
N MET A 538 31.10 16.56 -10.45
CA MET A 538 31.24 17.71 -9.54
C MET A 538 30.73 19.09 -10.02
N SER A 539 30.53 19.28 -11.33
CA SER A 539 30.03 20.53 -11.92
C SER A 539 28.52 20.56 -12.20
N THR A 540 27.77 19.58 -11.67
CA THR A 540 26.32 19.42 -11.93
C THR A 540 25.45 19.66 -10.69
N SER A 541 24.19 20.00 -10.91
CA SER A 541 23.19 20.03 -9.83
C SER A 541 22.85 18.63 -9.29
N GLY A 542 23.07 17.57 -10.08
CA GLY A 542 22.88 16.20 -9.64
C GLY A 542 23.87 15.81 -8.53
N HIS A 543 25.11 16.31 -8.61
CA HIS A 543 26.13 16.15 -7.57
C HIS A 543 25.71 16.76 -6.22
N GLU A 544 25.20 18.01 -6.23
CA GLU A 544 24.67 18.62 -5.01
C GLU A 544 23.45 17.86 -4.45
N SER A 545 22.63 17.29 -5.33
CA SER A 545 21.42 16.56 -4.94
C SER A 545 21.75 15.24 -4.26
N VAL A 546 22.72 14.48 -4.80
CA VAL A 546 23.20 13.25 -4.15
C VAL A 546 23.91 13.53 -2.83
N GLN A 547 24.67 14.63 -2.71
CA GLN A 547 25.25 15.06 -1.42
C GLN A 547 24.17 15.33 -0.36
N LYS A 548 23.13 16.10 -0.71
CA LYS A 548 22.00 16.39 0.21
C LYS A 548 21.27 15.12 0.61
N PHE A 549 21.03 14.22 -0.35
CA PHE A 549 20.43 12.91 -0.12
C PHE A 549 21.25 12.08 0.87
N LEU A 550 22.55 11.91 0.64
CA LEU A 550 23.44 11.09 1.48
C LEU A 550 23.59 11.65 2.89
N VAL A 551 23.76 12.97 3.03
CA VAL A 551 23.80 13.62 4.36
C VAL A 551 22.49 13.37 5.10
N SER A 552 21.35 13.47 4.40
CA SER A 552 20.02 13.25 4.99
C SER A 552 19.77 11.80 5.38
N GLU A 553 20.18 10.84 4.55
CA GLU A 553 20.13 9.41 4.91
C GLU A 553 21.03 9.11 6.09
N MET A 554 22.28 9.57 6.10
CA MET A 554 23.18 9.28 7.22
C MET A 554 22.71 9.91 8.52
N LYS A 555 22.07 11.10 8.48
CA LYS A 555 21.50 11.75 9.68
C LYS A 555 20.36 10.92 10.26
N GLU A 556 19.59 10.26 9.42
CA GLU A 556 18.49 9.40 9.83
C GLU A 556 19.00 8.04 10.33
N GLN A 557 19.86 7.38 9.56
CA GLN A 557 20.21 5.99 9.79
C GLN A 557 21.32 5.82 10.85
N THR A 558 22.20 6.80 11.04
CA THR A 558 23.41 6.64 11.88
C THR A 558 23.35 7.44 13.19
N ASN A 559 24.30 7.20 14.10
CA ASN A 559 24.36 7.91 15.39
C ASN A 559 24.97 9.32 15.27
N LYS A 560 25.87 9.53 14.31
CA LYS A 560 26.56 10.80 14.09
C LYS A 560 26.96 10.92 12.62
N VAL A 561 26.77 12.10 12.04
CA VAL A 561 27.26 12.41 10.69
C VAL A 561 28.39 13.42 10.77
N ILE A 562 29.44 13.19 9.97
CA ILE A 562 30.59 14.06 9.81
C ILE A 562 30.76 14.31 8.30
N THR A 563 31.01 15.56 7.91
CA THR A 563 31.29 15.94 6.53
C THR A 563 32.68 16.57 6.45
N GLN A 564 33.52 16.11 5.52
CA GLN A 564 34.81 16.72 5.21
C GLN A 564 34.70 17.43 3.88
N SER A 565 34.62 18.77 3.88
CA SER A 565 34.51 19.57 2.66
C SER A 565 35.79 20.33 2.37
N TRP A 566 36.18 20.41 1.10
CA TRP A 566 37.30 21.22 0.63
C TRP A 566 37.03 21.86 -0.74
N SER A 567 37.81 22.88 -1.08
CA SER A 567 37.78 23.51 -2.39
C SER A 567 38.75 22.81 -3.33
N TYR A 568 38.28 22.43 -4.51
CA TYR A 568 39.05 21.82 -5.59
C TYR A 568 39.01 22.72 -6.82
N ALA A 569 40.16 23.07 -7.37
CA ALA A 569 40.25 23.83 -8.61
C ALA A 569 40.13 22.85 -9.78
N GLY A 570 38.98 22.85 -10.46
CA GLY A 570 38.71 21.96 -11.58
C GLY A 570 39.38 22.42 -12.88
N THR A 571 39.57 21.47 -13.79
CA THR A 571 40.05 21.70 -15.17
C THR A 571 39.14 22.58 -16.01
N ASP A 572 37.88 22.75 -15.61
CA ASP A 572 36.94 23.69 -16.23
C ASP A 572 37.18 25.16 -15.82
N GLY A 573 38.18 25.42 -14.99
CA GLY A 573 38.51 26.76 -14.48
C GLY A 573 37.64 27.21 -13.30
N ASN A 574 36.69 26.38 -12.85
CA ASN A 574 35.84 26.67 -11.70
C ASN A 574 36.41 26.02 -10.43
N THR A 575 36.05 26.58 -9.27
CA THR A 575 36.32 25.95 -7.99
C THR A 575 35.10 25.16 -7.55
N HIS A 576 35.25 23.85 -7.41
CA HIS A 576 34.21 22.93 -6.95
C HIS A 576 34.38 22.65 -5.47
N LYS A 577 33.26 22.47 -4.76
CA LYS A 577 33.27 22.09 -3.34
C LYS A 577 33.03 20.58 -3.22
N LEU A 578 34.11 19.83 -3.05
CA LEU A 578 34.01 18.39 -2.82
C LEU A 578 33.72 18.11 -1.34
N THR A 579 32.97 17.05 -1.06
CA THR A 579 32.55 16.67 0.30
C THR A 579 32.51 15.15 0.50
N ASN A 580 33.39 14.62 1.33
CA ASN A 580 33.23 13.26 1.85
C ASN A 580 32.18 13.24 2.96
N ILE A 581 31.35 12.20 3.00
CA ILE A 581 30.25 12.05 3.96
C ILE A 581 30.49 10.80 4.81
N ILE A 582 30.51 10.95 6.13
CA ILE A 582 30.81 9.86 7.07
C ILE A 582 29.65 9.69 8.04
N GLY A 583 28.95 8.56 7.95
CA GLY A 583 27.94 8.11 8.89
C GLY A 583 28.53 7.16 9.92
N ARG A 584 28.54 7.56 11.20
CA ARG A 584 29.13 6.79 12.30
C ARG A 584 28.06 6.01 13.06
N LEU A 585 28.23 4.69 13.09
CA LEU A 585 27.46 3.75 13.88
C LEU A 585 28.29 3.24 15.07
N TYR A 586 27.60 2.97 16.17
CA TYR A 586 28.16 2.43 17.41
C TYR A 586 29.40 3.23 17.88
N PRO A 587 29.25 4.53 18.18
CA PRO A 587 30.37 5.41 18.49
C PRO A 587 31.14 5.03 19.76
N MET A 588 30.55 4.22 20.64
CA MET A 588 31.18 3.74 21.87
C MET A 588 32.21 2.62 21.61
N GLN A 589 32.16 1.95 20.46
CA GLN A 589 33.13 0.92 20.12
C GLN A 589 34.47 1.54 19.71
N ALA A 590 35.52 1.20 20.45
CA ALA A 590 36.86 1.78 20.27
C ALA A 590 37.55 1.26 19.00
N ARG A 591 37.34 0.00 18.65
CA ARG A 591 37.82 -0.60 17.39
C ARG A 591 36.81 -0.33 16.30
N ARG A 592 37.26 0.10 15.12
CA ARG A 592 36.38 0.55 14.04
C ARG A 592 36.72 -0.10 12.71
N ILE A 593 35.73 -0.32 11.87
CA ILE A 593 35.88 -0.69 10.47
C ILE A 593 35.25 0.37 9.58
N ILE A 594 35.81 0.57 8.39
CA ILE A 594 35.26 1.47 7.38
C ILE A 594 34.54 0.62 6.32
N LEU A 595 33.31 1.01 5.98
CA LEU A 595 32.62 0.55 4.78
C LEU A 595 32.50 1.76 3.85
N ALA A 596 33.04 1.68 2.64
CA ALA A 596 33.16 2.86 1.78
C ALA A 596 32.79 2.60 0.32
N THR A 597 32.46 3.68 -0.39
CA THR A 597 32.13 3.75 -1.82
C THR A 597 32.33 5.19 -2.27
N HIS A 598 32.63 5.43 -3.54
CA HIS A 598 32.43 6.74 -4.15
C HIS A 598 30.95 6.95 -4.53
N TYR A 599 30.57 8.20 -4.83
CA TYR A 599 29.19 8.55 -5.20
C TYR A 599 29.07 9.54 -6.37
N ASP A 600 30.19 10.15 -6.78
CA ASP A 600 30.25 10.93 -8.01
C ASP A 600 30.22 9.98 -9.22
N SER A 601 29.83 10.50 -10.38
CA SER A 601 29.81 9.73 -11.62
C SER A 601 30.72 10.35 -12.65
N LYS A 602 31.20 9.57 -13.61
CA LYS A 602 32.03 10.09 -14.69
C LYS A 602 31.39 11.23 -15.49
N ARG A 603 32.20 12.25 -15.75
CA ARG A 603 31.82 13.41 -16.56
C ARG A 603 31.60 13.07 -18.04
N LEU A 604 32.43 12.19 -18.60
CA LEU A 604 32.42 11.84 -20.02
C LEU A 604 32.52 10.32 -20.19
N ALA A 605 31.70 9.75 -21.06
CA ALA A 605 31.65 8.32 -21.36
C ALA A 605 32.82 7.90 -22.28
N ASP A 606 34.05 8.02 -21.80
CA ASP A 606 35.29 7.85 -22.58
C ASP A 606 35.43 6.49 -23.30
N LYS A 607 34.69 5.47 -22.87
CA LYS A 607 34.65 4.14 -23.50
C LYS A 607 33.48 3.94 -24.47
N ASP A 608 32.57 4.91 -24.58
CA ASP A 608 31.47 4.89 -25.53
C ASP A 608 31.92 5.44 -26.89
N ARG A 609 32.02 4.56 -27.89
CA ARG A 609 32.47 4.97 -29.23
C ARG A 609 31.52 5.95 -29.93
N SER A 610 30.25 5.94 -29.55
CA SER A 610 29.18 6.71 -30.19
C SER A 610 28.84 8.00 -29.46
N HIS A 611 29.06 8.04 -28.14
CA HIS A 611 28.61 9.13 -27.28
C HIS A 611 29.66 9.50 -26.22
N ASN A 612 30.94 9.54 -26.60
CA ASN A 612 32.06 9.83 -25.67
C ASN A 612 32.05 11.24 -25.08
N ASP A 613 31.21 12.14 -25.60
CA ASP A 613 31.01 13.50 -25.11
C ASP A 613 29.86 13.61 -24.10
N GLN A 614 29.11 12.53 -23.89
CA GLN A 614 27.98 12.48 -22.97
C GLN A 614 28.42 12.04 -21.57
N PRO A 615 27.73 12.51 -20.51
CA PRO A 615 27.96 12.03 -19.16
C PRO A 615 27.51 10.57 -18.98
N VAL A 616 28.20 9.85 -18.10
CA VAL A 616 27.84 8.48 -17.75
C VAL A 616 26.64 8.51 -16.80
N PRO A 617 25.54 7.78 -17.09
CA PRO A 617 24.39 7.75 -16.21
C PRO A 617 24.71 7.14 -14.85
N GLY A 618 25.65 6.21 -14.76
CA GLY A 618 26.30 5.79 -13.52
C GLY A 618 25.42 4.96 -12.58
N ALA A 619 24.70 3.99 -13.13
CA ALA A 619 23.83 3.11 -12.36
C ALA A 619 24.63 2.09 -11.54
N ASN A 620 25.62 1.46 -12.17
CA ASN A 620 26.57 0.59 -11.50
C ASN A 620 27.75 1.42 -10.94
N ASP A 621 28.27 2.33 -11.76
CA ASP A 621 29.41 3.20 -11.51
C ASP A 621 28.92 4.65 -11.32
N SER A 622 28.40 5.04 -10.16
CA SER A 622 28.81 4.62 -8.81
C SER A 622 27.65 4.23 -7.90
N ALA A 623 26.41 4.44 -8.37
CA ALA A 623 25.21 4.42 -7.53
C ALA A 623 24.94 3.07 -6.85
N SER A 624 25.54 1.97 -7.34
CA SER A 624 25.40 0.62 -6.78
C SER A 624 25.98 0.47 -5.38
N GLY A 625 27.23 0.90 -5.18
CA GLY A 625 27.91 0.85 -3.88
C GLY A 625 27.20 1.75 -2.87
N VAL A 626 26.75 2.92 -3.33
CA VAL A 626 25.90 3.83 -2.55
C VAL A 626 24.63 3.14 -2.05
N ALA A 627 23.92 2.44 -2.94
CA ALA A 627 22.69 1.74 -2.60
C ALA A 627 22.91 0.68 -1.52
N VAL A 628 23.99 -0.10 -1.65
CA VAL A 628 24.37 -1.12 -0.66
C VAL A 628 24.66 -0.48 0.70
N LEU A 629 25.44 0.61 0.75
CA LEU A 629 25.81 1.25 2.00
C LEU A 629 24.64 1.97 2.68
N VAL A 630 23.73 2.58 1.91
CA VAL A 630 22.50 3.18 2.46
C VAL A 630 21.62 2.12 3.12
N GLU A 631 21.46 0.96 2.48
CA GLU A 631 20.67 -0.15 3.05
C GLU A 631 21.35 -0.77 4.28
N LEU A 632 22.67 -0.97 4.23
CA LEU A 632 23.43 -1.43 5.39
C LEU A 632 23.37 -0.43 6.55
N ALA A 633 23.42 0.87 6.29
CA ALA A 633 23.24 1.91 7.31
C ALA A 633 21.89 1.76 8.02
N ARG A 634 20.82 1.53 7.24
CA ARG A 634 19.46 1.35 7.77
C ARG A 634 19.36 0.12 8.66
N ILE A 635 19.86 -1.02 8.17
CA ILE A 635 19.76 -2.31 8.87
C ILE A 635 20.62 -2.31 10.13
N LEU A 636 21.88 -1.90 10.02
CA LEU A 636 22.80 -1.82 11.17
C LEU A 636 22.31 -0.76 12.17
N GLY A 637 21.90 0.41 11.71
CA GLY A 637 21.41 1.49 12.57
C GLY A 637 20.09 1.19 13.29
N SER A 638 19.35 0.16 12.85
CA SER A 638 18.11 -0.31 13.47
C SER A 638 18.28 -1.63 14.24
N SER A 639 19.49 -2.21 14.25
CA SER A 639 19.78 -3.48 14.90
C SER A 639 19.85 -3.32 16.43
N HIS A 640 19.27 -4.28 17.15
CA HIS A 640 19.44 -4.40 18.60
C HIS A 640 20.72 -5.17 18.96
N VAL A 641 21.30 -5.91 18.00
CA VAL A 641 22.56 -6.64 18.18
C VAL A 641 23.69 -5.72 17.76
N ILE A 642 24.51 -5.32 18.73
CA ILE A 642 25.65 -4.44 18.50
C ILE A 642 26.88 -5.30 18.15
N PRO A 643 27.56 -5.07 17.02
CA PRO A 643 28.78 -5.77 16.67
C PRO A 643 29.95 -5.38 17.62
N SER A 644 31.00 -6.20 17.62
CA SER A 644 32.21 -5.99 18.44
C SER A 644 33.00 -4.73 18.05
N VAL A 645 32.74 -4.21 16.84
CA VAL A 645 33.41 -3.04 16.24
C VAL A 645 32.42 -1.92 15.97
N GLY A 646 32.91 -0.68 15.98
CA GLY A 646 32.21 0.47 15.46
C GLY A 646 32.31 0.50 13.93
N ILE A 647 31.31 1.10 13.28
CA ILE A 647 31.24 1.12 11.81
C ILE A 647 31.19 2.56 11.37
N ASP A 648 32.08 2.95 10.46
CA ASP A 648 32.02 4.23 9.77
C ASP A 648 31.68 3.95 8.29
N ILE A 649 30.50 4.41 7.87
CA ILE A 649 30.02 4.35 6.48
C ILE A 649 30.50 5.62 5.78
N VAL A 650 31.32 5.49 4.75
CA VAL A 650 32.02 6.61 4.12
C VAL A 650 31.70 6.69 2.65
N PHE A 651 31.21 7.85 2.22
CA PHE A 651 30.99 8.16 0.81
C PHE A 651 32.07 9.14 0.35
N PHE A 652 32.95 8.70 -0.55
CA PHE A 652 34.03 9.50 -1.10
C PHE A 652 33.56 10.32 -2.31
N ASP A 653 34.06 11.55 -2.43
CA ASP A 653 33.72 12.47 -3.51
C ASP A 653 34.91 12.69 -4.45
N GLY A 654 34.65 12.77 -5.75
CA GLY A 654 35.65 13.04 -6.78
C GLY A 654 36.59 11.85 -7.03
N GLU A 655 36.09 10.63 -6.88
CA GLU A 655 36.83 9.42 -7.26
C GLU A 655 37.06 9.42 -8.79
N GLU A 656 36.01 9.72 -9.57
CA GLU A 656 36.04 9.66 -11.03
C GLU A 656 36.96 10.73 -11.65
N GLY A 657 37.36 11.70 -10.82
CA GLY A 657 38.19 12.83 -11.20
C GLY A 657 37.45 13.82 -12.10
N ASP A 658 38.15 14.89 -12.44
CA ASP A 658 37.67 15.93 -13.35
C ASP A 658 38.31 15.86 -14.74
N ILE A 659 39.46 15.18 -14.85
CA ILE A 659 40.22 14.96 -16.08
C ILE A 659 39.67 13.72 -16.79
N ASN A 660 39.35 13.88 -18.08
CA ASN A 660 39.10 12.74 -18.95
C ASN A 660 40.42 12.00 -19.20
N GLN A 661 40.46 10.72 -18.86
CA GLN A 661 41.67 9.90 -18.94
C GLN A 661 41.90 9.33 -20.36
N ASP A 662 40.93 9.46 -21.28
CA ASP A 662 41.01 8.94 -22.66
C ASP A 662 41.48 7.47 -22.73
N GLY A 663 41.11 6.66 -21.73
CA GLY A 663 41.53 5.27 -21.62
C GLY A 663 42.88 5.01 -20.92
N ASP A 664 43.70 6.03 -20.61
CA ASP A 664 44.96 5.91 -19.87
C ASP A 664 44.84 6.40 -18.42
N TYR A 665 44.72 5.45 -17.50
CA TYR A 665 44.53 5.70 -16.07
C TYR A 665 45.83 5.70 -15.26
N SER A 666 47.00 5.75 -15.90
CA SER A 666 48.30 5.64 -15.21
C SER A 666 48.59 6.76 -14.21
N ASN A 667 48.03 7.96 -14.44
CA ASN A 667 48.17 9.13 -13.57
C ASN A 667 46.91 9.43 -12.74
N TRP A 668 45.86 8.62 -12.89
CA TRP A 668 44.60 8.81 -12.17
C TRP A 668 44.81 8.60 -10.67
N LYS A 669 44.11 9.39 -9.85
CA LYS A 669 44.09 9.26 -8.39
C LYS A 669 42.73 9.69 -7.86
N PRO A 670 42.18 8.99 -6.85
CA PRO A 670 40.92 9.39 -6.25
C PRO A 670 41.12 10.61 -5.34
N LEU A 671 40.30 11.65 -5.53
CA LEU A 671 40.43 12.90 -4.78
C LEU A 671 39.91 12.74 -3.34
N GLY A 672 38.74 12.12 -3.17
CA GLY A 672 38.04 12.03 -1.90
C GLY A 672 38.72 11.11 -0.90
N SER A 673 39.00 9.86 -1.27
CA SER A 673 39.71 8.92 -0.39
C SER A 673 41.14 9.36 -0.10
N GLY A 674 41.82 10.03 -1.05
CA GLY A 674 43.11 10.69 -0.82
C GLY A 674 43.03 11.76 0.27
N TYR A 675 42.09 12.70 0.15
CA TYR A 675 41.86 13.75 1.16
C TYR A 675 41.53 13.16 2.54
N PHE A 676 40.73 12.10 2.57
CA PHE A 676 40.36 11.38 3.79
C PHE A 676 41.58 10.71 4.44
N ALA A 677 42.40 10.02 3.65
CA ALA A 677 43.59 9.30 4.11
C ALA A 677 44.63 10.24 4.74
N GLU A 678 44.86 11.41 4.14
CA GLU A 678 45.77 12.44 4.67
C GLU A 678 45.34 12.98 6.05
N ARG A 679 44.03 12.97 6.33
CA ARG A 679 43.41 13.56 7.53
C ARG A 679 42.82 12.53 8.48
N LEU A 680 43.27 11.27 8.40
CA LEU A 680 42.82 10.19 9.28
C LEU A 680 42.95 10.52 10.77
N SER A 681 44.01 11.24 11.15
CA SER A 681 44.25 11.63 12.54
C SER A 681 43.19 12.59 13.09
N GLU A 682 42.52 13.37 12.24
CA GLU A 682 41.42 14.26 12.63
C GLU A 682 40.17 13.47 13.03
N LEU A 683 39.94 12.31 12.41
CA LEU A 683 38.76 11.47 12.63
C LEU A 683 38.97 10.37 13.68
N TYR A 684 40.19 9.84 13.78
CA TYR A 684 40.52 8.65 14.56
C TYR A 684 41.66 8.85 15.58
N GLY A 685 42.30 10.02 15.60
CA GLY A 685 43.47 10.28 16.44
C GLY A 685 44.61 9.32 16.12
N SER A 686 45.19 8.71 17.16
CA SER A 686 46.26 7.72 17.01
C SER A 686 45.78 6.28 16.75
N LYS A 687 44.47 6.00 16.89
CA LYS A 687 43.92 4.64 16.78
C LYS A 687 43.23 4.45 15.43
N LYS A 688 43.99 3.95 14.45
CA LYS A 688 43.47 3.68 13.11
C LYS A 688 42.36 2.61 13.12
N PRO A 689 41.41 2.66 12.17
CA PRO A 689 40.49 1.56 11.89
C PRO A 689 41.22 0.23 11.66
N VAL A 690 40.58 -0.87 12.04
CA VAL A 690 41.10 -2.24 11.94
C VAL A 690 41.13 -2.71 10.49
N SER A 691 40.16 -2.26 9.69
CA SER A 691 40.08 -2.54 8.26
C SER A 691 39.18 -1.54 7.55
N ALA A 692 39.30 -1.50 6.22
CA ALA A 692 38.32 -0.87 5.34
C ALA A 692 37.89 -1.83 4.23
N LEU A 693 36.62 -1.76 3.84
CA LEU A 693 36.04 -2.47 2.71
C LEU A 693 35.43 -1.42 1.77
N VAL A 694 35.96 -1.34 0.55
CA VAL A 694 35.45 -0.47 -0.51
C VAL A 694 34.57 -1.29 -1.45
N ILE A 695 33.40 -0.76 -1.80
CA ILE A 695 32.42 -1.37 -2.67
C ILE A 695 32.32 -0.51 -3.92
N ASP A 696 32.53 -1.11 -5.08
CA ASP A 696 32.42 -0.43 -6.36
C ASP A 696 31.79 -1.36 -7.43
N MET A 697 30.91 -0.82 -8.26
CA MET A 697 30.29 -1.53 -9.40
C MET A 697 29.68 -2.91 -9.06
N VAL A 698 28.75 -2.97 -8.09
CA VAL A 698 28.22 -4.23 -7.54
C VAL A 698 26.76 -4.55 -7.89
N CYS A 699 26.15 -3.85 -8.84
CA CYS A 699 24.77 -4.12 -9.24
C CYS A 699 24.61 -5.08 -10.42
N ASP A 700 25.68 -5.44 -11.14
CA ASP A 700 25.57 -6.13 -12.44
C ASP A 700 24.68 -7.39 -12.39
N LYS A 701 23.94 -7.66 -13.48
CA LYS A 701 23.09 -8.85 -13.61
C LYS A 701 23.87 -10.15 -13.66
N ASP A 702 25.07 -10.12 -14.24
CA ASP A 702 25.96 -11.27 -14.37
C ASP A 702 27.17 -11.17 -13.42
N LEU A 703 26.98 -10.44 -12.30
CA LEU A 703 28.02 -10.04 -11.34
C LEU A 703 28.97 -11.18 -10.93
N ARG A 704 30.27 -10.92 -11.09
CA ARG A 704 31.35 -11.80 -10.59
C ARG A 704 32.45 -11.01 -9.90
N ILE A 705 32.55 -11.17 -8.59
CA ILE A 705 33.55 -10.48 -7.78
C ILE A 705 34.74 -11.42 -7.51
N TYR A 706 35.92 -11.02 -7.96
CA TYR A 706 37.18 -11.73 -7.78
C TYR A 706 38.03 -11.05 -6.70
N LYS A 707 39.02 -11.75 -6.14
CA LYS A 707 39.98 -11.14 -5.20
C LYS A 707 40.87 -10.17 -5.98
N GLU A 708 40.81 -8.88 -5.69
CA GLU A 708 41.68 -7.89 -6.32
C GLU A 708 43.13 -8.02 -5.79
N GLN A 709 44.13 -7.92 -6.68
CA GLN A 709 45.51 -8.28 -6.35
C GLN A 709 46.13 -7.41 -5.25
N SER A 710 45.96 -6.09 -5.30
CA SER A 710 46.52 -5.19 -4.27
C SER A 710 45.81 -5.34 -2.93
N SER A 711 44.52 -5.67 -2.92
CA SER A 711 43.74 -6.01 -1.73
C SER A 711 44.30 -7.25 -1.04
N VAL A 712 44.64 -8.30 -1.81
CA VAL A 712 45.28 -9.51 -1.29
C VAL A 712 46.67 -9.22 -0.72
N GLN A 713 47.42 -8.31 -1.35
CA GLN A 713 48.77 -7.94 -0.90
C GLN A 713 48.74 -7.12 0.39
N ASN A 714 47.82 -6.16 0.53
CA ASN A 714 47.80 -5.22 1.63
C ASN A 714 46.87 -5.64 2.80
N ALA A 715 45.88 -6.49 2.53
CA ALA A 715 44.82 -6.86 3.50
C ALA A 715 44.47 -8.35 3.46
N ARG A 716 45.47 -9.23 3.25
CA ARG A 716 45.28 -10.68 3.06
C ARG A 716 44.32 -11.33 4.06
N ALA A 717 44.53 -11.06 5.35
CA ALA A 717 43.73 -11.66 6.41
C ALA A 717 42.25 -11.22 6.35
N GLN A 718 42.00 -9.95 6.04
CA GLN A 718 40.67 -9.39 5.88
C GLN A 718 39.98 -9.96 4.64
N VAL A 719 40.69 -10.03 3.51
CA VAL A 719 40.21 -10.63 2.25
C VAL A 719 39.84 -12.10 2.45
N ASP A 720 40.73 -12.90 3.03
CA ASP A 720 40.43 -14.33 3.23
C ASP A 720 39.27 -14.53 4.21
N SER A 721 39.17 -13.71 5.26
CA SER A 721 38.02 -13.73 6.18
C SER A 721 36.71 -13.41 5.46
N PHE A 722 36.66 -12.32 4.68
CA PHE A 722 35.48 -11.94 3.92
C PHE A 722 35.08 -13.03 2.91
N TRP A 723 36.01 -13.52 2.09
CA TRP A 723 35.70 -14.55 1.09
C TRP A 723 35.23 -15.87 1.69
N ASN A 724 35.69 -16.24 2.89
CA ASN A 724 35.20 -17.42 3.60
C ASN A 724 33.72 -17.32 4.00
N ILE A 725 33.22 -16.10 4.19
CA ILE A 725 31.81 -15.80 4.48
C ILE A 725 31.04 -15.66 3.17
N ALA A 726 31.54 -14.82 2.26
CA ALA A 726 30.87 -14.47 1.02
C ALA A 726 30.58 -15.68 0.12
N LYS A 727 31.49 -16.65 0.05
CA LYS A 727 31.26 -17.92 -0.69
C LYS A 727 30.15 -18.78 -0.12
N LYS A 728 29.85 -18.67 1.18
CA LYS A 728 28.72 -19.36 1.81
C LYS A 728 27.40 -18.67 1.49
N VAL A 729 27.44 -17.35 1.29
CA VAL A 729 26.30 -16.56 0.83
C VAL A 729 26.00 -16.91 -0.63
N ASP A 730 27.00 -16.81 -1.51
CA ASP A 730 26.87 -17.17 -2.93
C ASP A 730 28.25 -17.41 -3.57
N ASN A 731 28.56 -18.67 -3.90
CA ASN A 731 29.83 -19.02 -4.53
C ASN A 731 29.89 -18.78 -6.05
N GLN A 732 28.77 -18.40 -6.68
CA GLN A 732 28.72 -18.02 -8.09
C GLN A 732 29.08 -16.55 -8.29
N ILE A 733 28.69 -15.70 -7.34
CA ILE A 733 29.08 -14.28 -7.35
C ILE A 733 30.50 -14.10 -6.82
N PHE A 734 30.84 -14.71 -5.67
CA PHE A 734 32.16 -14.52 -5.04
C PHE A 734 33.16 -15.59 -5.46
N GLN A 735 34.08 -15.22 -6.35
CA GLN A 735 35.07 -16.11 -6.95
C GLN A 735 36.36 -16.16 -6.12
N ASP A 736 36.83 -17.36 -5.77
CA ASP A 736 38.09 -17.56 -5.02
C ASP A 736 39.32 -17.58 -5.95
N LYS A 737 39.42 -16.57 -6.81
CA LYS A 737 40.56 -16.39 -7.73
C LYS A 737 41.02 -14.94 -7.65
N VAL A 738 42.33 -14.75 -7.72
CA VAL A 738 42.94 -13.42 -7.76
C VAL A 738 42.95 -12.91 -9.20
N LYS A 739 42.49 -11.67 -9.42
CA LYS A 739 42.53 -10.95 -10.71
C LYS A 739 43.50 -9.78 -10.65
N GLN A 740 43.60 -8.98 -11.73
CA GLN A 740 44.57 -7.89 -11.84
C GLN A 740 44.47 -6.86 -10.70
N SER A 741 45.55 -6.10 -10.51
CA SER A 741 45.58 -4.95 -9.60
C SER A 741 44.86 -3.76 -10.20
N ILE A 742 44.08 -3.04 -9.39
CA ILE A 742 43.41 -1.78 -9.76
C ILE A 742 43.75 -0.70 -8.72
N GLN A 743 44.00 0.52 -9.18
CA GLN A 743 44.03 1.69 -8.29
C GLN A 743 42.60 2.17 -8.10
N ASP A 744 42.20 2.36 -6.85
CA ASP A 744 40.82 2.68 -6.44
C ASP A 744 40.89 3.33 -5.04
N ASP A 745 39.76 3.70 -4.44
CA ASP A 745 39.61 4.32 -3.14
C ASP A 745 40.22 3.51 -1.97
N HIS A 746 40.39 2.20 -2.10
CA HIS A 746 41.10 1.40 -1.08
C HIS A 746 42.62 1.67 -1.08
N THR A 747 43.16 2.20 -2.18
CA THR A 747 44.60 2.37 -2.39
C THR A 747 45.19 3.44 -1.46
N PRO A 748 44.64 4.67 -1.37
CA PRO A 748 45.11 5.67 -0.39
C PRO A 748 44.96 5.21 1.06
N LEU A 749 43.92 4.44 1.38
CA LEU A 749 43.70 3.91 2.72
C LEU A 749 44.77 2.88 3.10
N ASN A 750 45.14 2.00 2.17
CA ASN A 750 46.26 1.07 2.31
C ASN A 750 47.59 1.81 2.51
N GLN A 751 47.86 2.85 1.71
CA GLN A 751 49.07 3.69 1.85
C GLN A 751 49.12 4.41 3.22
N ALA A 752 47.98 4.81 3.75
CA ALA A 752 47.86 5.36 5.09
C ALA A 752 47.90 4.30 6.22
N GLY A 753 48.09 3.02 5.89
CA GLY A 753 48.31 1.93 6.83
C GLY A 753 47.02 1.36 7.44
N ILE A 754 45.88 1.47 6.75
CA ILE A 754 44.65 0.75 7.07
C ILE A 754 44.55 -0.47 6.14
N PRO A 755 44.49 -1.71 6.65
CA PRO A 755 44.26 -2.89 5.80
C PRO A 755 42.92 -2.76 5.06
N SER A 756 42.97 -2.48 3.77
CA SER A 756 41.81 -2.12 2.96
C SER A 756 41.68 -3.03 1.74
N PHE A 757 40.47 -3.45 1.41
CA PHE A 757 40.19 -4.29 0.24
C PHE A 757 38.97 -3.82 -0.56
N LEU A 758 38.98 -4.16 -1.84
CA LEU A 758 37.99 -3.75 -2.84
C LEU A 758 37.08 -4.92 -3.25
N LEU A 759 35.77 -4.65 -3.30
CA LEU A 759 34.78 -5.49 -3.97
C LEU A 759 34.36 -4.80 -5.26
N ILE A 760 34.80 -5.34 -6.40
CA ILE A 760 34.55 -4.77 -7.72
C ILE A 760 34.28 -5.85 -8.77
N ASP A 761 33.43 -5.52 -9.75
CA ASP A 761 33.27 -6.32 -10.96
C ASP A 761 34.30 -5.95 -12.02
N PHE A 762 35.12 -6.93 -12.41
CA PHE A 762 36.13 -6.75 -13.46
C PHE A 762 35.58 -6.90 -14.88
N GLU A 763 34.38 -7.47 -15.05
CA GLU A 763 33.81 -7.88 -16.33
C GLU A 763 32.46 -7.18 -16.59
N TYR A 764 32.46 -5.85 -16.63
CA TYR A 764 31.26 -5.05 -16.89
C TYR A 764 31.36 -4.28 -18.22
N PRO A 765 30.80 -4.79 -19.33
CA PRO A 765 30.88 -4.12 -20.64
C PRO A 765 30.36 -2.67 -20.70
N PRO A 766 29.31 -2.27 -19.96
CA PRO A 766 28.82 -0.89 -19.96
C PRO A 766 29.70 0.12 -19.17
N TYR A 767 30.83 -0.31 -18.58
CA TYR A 767 31.73 0.54 -17.80
C TYR A 767 32.20 1.78 -18.59
N HIS A 768 32.03 2.96 -18.00
CA HIS A 768 32.23 4.29 -18.63
C HIS A 768 31.54 4.48 -19.98
N THR A 769 30.35 3.91 -20.14
CA THR A 769 29.53 4.12 -21.34
C THR A 769 28.19 4.78 -20.98
N THR A 770 27.51 5.33 -21.98
CA THR A 770 26.12 5.79 -21.78
C THR A 770 25.14 4.64 -21.48
N GLY A 771 25.59 3.39 -21.64
CA GLY A 771 24.82 2.18 -21.34
C GLY A 771 24.87 1.72 -19.89
N ASP A 772 25.60 2.40 -18.99
CA ASP A 772 25.56 2.12 -17.55
C ASP A 772 24.25 2.64 -16.92
N THR A 773 23.17 1.91 -17.20
CA THR A 773 21.80 2.26 -16.86
C THR A 773 21.15 1.21 -15.94
N LEU A 774 20.06 1.59 -15.28
CA LEU A 774 19.40 0.77 -14.26
C LEU A 774 18.98 -0.64 -14.76
N ASP A 775 18.70 -0.79 -16.06
CA ASP A 775 18.35 -2.10 -16.65
C ASP A 775 19.53 -3.09 -16.67
N LYS A 776 20.76 -2.66 -16.39
CA LYS A 776 21.93 -3.53 -16.18
C LYS A 776 22.05 -4.03 -14.75
N CYS A 777 21.34 -3.41 -13.81
CA CYS A 777 21.38 -3.78 -12.41
C CYS A 777 20.42 -4.92 -12.06
N SER A 778 20.75 -5.64 -10.98
CA SER A 778 19.98 -6.77 -10.43
C SER A 778 19.79 -6.61 -8.92
N ALA A 779 18.54 -6.73 -8.48
CA ALA A 779 18.20 -6.78 -7.05
C ALA A 779 18.93 -7.93 -6.34
N LYS A 780 19.09 -9.07 -7.02
CA LYS A 780 19.75 -10.25 -6.45
C LYS A 780 21.23 -10.01 -6.18
N SER A 781 21.92 -9.33 -7.10
CA SER A 781 23.34 -9.00 -6.96
C SER A 781 23.57 -8.07 -5.76
N LEU A 782 22.79 -6.99 -5.68
CA LEU A 782 22.83 -6.04 -4.56
C LEU A 782 22.53 -6.73 -3.22
N GLU A 783 21.48 -7.56 -3.16
CA GLU A 783 21.11 -8.31 -1.95
C GLU A 783 22.25 -9.25 -1.49
N THR A 784 22.85 -9.98 -2.43
CA THR A 784 23.95 -10.91 -2.15
C THR A 784 25.18 -10.18 -1.60
N VAL A 785 25.56 -9.05 -2.20
CA VAL A 785 26.69 -8.24 -1.74
C VAL A 785 26.42 -7.63 -0.37
N ALA A 786 25.26 -7.01 -0.18
CA ALA A 786 24.86 -6.46 1.11
C ALA A 786 24.84 -7.53 2.20
N ARG A 787 24.34 -8.74 1.91
CA ARG A 787 24.34 -9.87 2.87
C ARG A 787 25.76 -10.29 3.26
N ALA A 788 26.66 -10.44 2.28
CA ALA A 788 28.05 -10.83 2.56
C ALA A 788 28.77 -9.78 3.44
N VAL A 789 28.57 -8.50 3.15
CA VAL A 789 29.13 -7.40 3.95
C VAL A 789 28.51 -7.39 5.35
N PHE A 790 27.19 -7.54 5.46
CA PHE A 790 26.51 -7.63 6.76
C PHE A 790 27.07 -8.75 7.62
N GLU A 791 27.20 -9.98 7.09
CA GLU A 791 27.75 -11.11 7.83
C GLU A 791 29.23 -10.90 8.22
N TYR A 792 30.02 -10.30 7.33
CA TYR A 792 31.42 -9.95 7.62
C TYR A 792 31.57 -9.00 8.81
N VAL A 793 30.74 -7.96 8.88
CA VAL A 793 30.73 -7.00 9.99
C VAL A 793 30.53 -7.68 11.34
N TYR A 794 29.60 -8.64 11.45
CA TYR A 794 29.33 -9.35 12.71
C TYR A 794 30.37 -10.43 13.04
N SER A 795 31.08 -10.94 12.05
CA SER A 795 32.17 -11.91 12.23
C SER A 795 33.50 -11.27 12.65
N THR A 796 33.63 -9.95 12.48
CA THR A 796 34.87 -9.24 12.79
C THR A 796 35.03 -9.19 14.31
N HIS A 797 36.18 -9.64 14.81
CA HIS A 797 36.49 -9.71 16.24
C HIS A 797 37.67 -8.87 16.62
#